data_AF-A0A497FUI6-F1
#
_entry.id   AF-A0A497FUI6-F1
#
_cell.length_a   1.000
_cell.length_b   1.000
_cell.length_c   1.000
_cell.angle_alpha   90.00
_cell.angle_beta   90.00
_cell.angle_gamma   90.00
#
_symmetry.space_group_name_H-M   'P 1'
#
loop_
_entity.id
_entity.type
_entity.pdbx_description
1 polymer ?
#
loop_
_entity_poly.entity_id
_entity_poly.type
_entity_poly.pdbx_seq_one_letter_code
_entity_poly.pdbx_strand_id
1 'polypeptide(L)'
;LIVPYGESSATYEIKVYFKATHGAEFVDVTNPDNSTIVVKFPTTPAEREEQCHKVYTIIAKVYEVKIKLLSLCDEPLSSNDYADAKLEIYTEDDVKVAEVHTIPEDGTIFIPKLPAGTYKLKLYWKCKWLEPVDGKLLNVTDNILEAEVFKFPVRNIAFQLLSWNPIPGKEGFVGTDPTTGLVDGGYLAIEGLNASLVYGCDYIEWARSNCTGWVVFEKVPVGVEVTLQVYTNQTPYTRREGMFDDNILVYEETITIPVEECTYTEQKHVWIYSFYLQAETCTDEVLESFKSADGKWYNVTVIICDTTWQKEPRECTTGPSPACPTCAPTVPAEITVDFRIMNVSYARPYLKRLGLDWTVATDTPEAKFLITSAQWDPAHPHLFVAGARYTIKVFYGGVLVYNYTFLLPRPDKDVTYIFNETYRLVPALIETAEWIDAIDVVYEYDYETTYDWLYHPILTMKGVSVGEYPVIELKTWVIPFRIWTFTKSYAKEWCGLTPDHEPYLVPGLRIKVNFTSVLDNEFTAWPTNYGDLCDDAESTWSSYDTWYTIEETDVDLKGYVTILVPVWLPRYKAQKHYNGISFGNEIDKVEVYAVGGITPGIPDDYEILVNEYYDCDNNKWVTIKDGADVITDPANYFPPWNISKINEECRTVTVLEPYTEEVCEPEGCVEVTKYKEVTYTLCAGPTWCGVDKRVAVACLECFAVQVYGYDVCGEKTPVAHQRVVVKADGLVVAEGTKETTEPIKFEPTTETVSTPWGTVKKIVEGATLPVWAYTKTAGGFMYTIEVRHDIAAMLKEKGLPTELADKFCLEAYLGLSLEFENKHNCGAEPIEFTWKAILIDLRDIGNKKELPSMTVFAIRMGTNAPAIFDITNEDGKAVLLVDNSTYIIEVYWKDSWFLYYTGKIPNSIRIYNSFIHGGWVVDMSTVNVTTVSIEAYVYILRLNLYKADGKTPLTGAVVEVTWPDTAVTKHEAKEKSYVEVLENKDTRVSVPGTFTLESAVSQCPIGRYLIVVKYKGIEVARQIVDVEAGLEGYPYKEVDIRCEVYDFTITVVTPWGTPLAGAKVAITIPGTGEVTGTLDETGSITVQNVPGGEVTLKVVEWKKVSVDWSTTVNYKSPKVTCEKIGKLVVKTTGARGQPLDATVTIAGVLSATAKGGVLEVELPEGSYDITVEYGGKKITKSATVKGKELTEVPVQIDVFIQLAGWPMTLPEFFGFILLIVFIIIALFLIMHEYSVWRKKRLAKALVKPSK
;
A
#
# COMPACT_ATOMS: atom_id res chain seq x y z
N LEU A 1 -3.86 -119.76 41.48
CA LEU A 1 -3.90 -120.27 40.09
C LEU A 1 -4.60 -121.63 40.12
N ILE A 2 -5.49 -121.93 39.17
CA ILE A 2 -6.45 -123.05 39.21
C ILE A 2 -6.37 -123.84 37.89
N VAL A 3 -5.86 -125.07 37.92
CA VAL A 3 -5.96 -125.95 36.74
C VAL A 3 -7.43 -126.33 36.51
N PRO A 4 -8.00 -126.10 35.31
CA PRO A 4 -9.39 -126.43 35.02
C PRO A 4 -9.72 -127.91 35.26
N TYR A 5 -10.97 -128.19 35.64
CA TYR A 5 -11.40 -129.55 35.97
C TYR A 5 -11.33 -130.46 34.73
N GLY A 6 -10.41 -131.44 34.77
CA GLY A 6 -10.11 -132.36 33.66
C GLY A 6 -8.74 -132.14 33.01
N GLU A 7 -8.11 -130.98 33.23
CA GLU A 7 -6.77 -130.67 32.71
C GLU A 7 -5.65 -131.14 33.64
N SER A 8 -4.49 -131.49 33.08
CA SER A 8 -3.29 -131.84 33.86
C SER A 8 -2.42 -130.62 34.19
N SER A 9 -2.57 -129.52 33.46
CA SER A 9 -1.88 -128.26 33.70
C SER A 9 -2.61 -127.07 33.10
N ALA A 10 -2.38 -125.87 33.63
CA ALA A 10 -2.82 -124.62 33.05
C ALA A 10 -1.66 -123.64 32.93
N THR A 11 -1.55 -123.00 31.76
CA THR A 11 -0.62 -121.91 31.52
C THR A 11 -1.30 -120.58 31.78
N TYR A 12 -0.64 -119.72 32.53
CA TYR A 12 -1.04 -118.35 32.83
C TYR A 12 -0.04 -117.38 32.22
N GLU A 13 -0.53 -116.45 31.43
CA GLU A 13 0.22 -115.23 31.12
C GLU A 13 0.09 -114.27 32.31
N ILE A 14 1.22 -113.80 32.82
CA ILE A 14 1.30 -112.75 33.83
C ILE A 14 1.74 -111.48 33.13
N LYS A 15 0.90 -110.45 33.27
CA LYS A 15 1.29 -109.07 33.01
C LYS A 15 1.67 -108.39 34.31
N VAL A 16 2.82 -107.73 34.31
CA VAL A 16 3.29 -106.90 35.42
C VAL A 16 3.14 -105.45 35.02
N TYR A 17 2.17 -104.78 35.62
CA TYR A 17 2.03 -103.33 35.52
C TYR A 17 2.79 -102.68 36.68
N PHE A 18 3.64 -101.70 36.37
CA PHE A 18 4.46 -100.99 37.34
C PHE A 18 4.25 -99.48 37.23
N LYS A 19 4.32 -98.80 38.37
CA LYS A 19 4.14 -97.36 38.54
C LYS A 19 5.34 -96.84 39.33
N ALA A 20 6.20 -96.04 38.69
CA ALA A 20 7.50 -95.68 39.25
C ALA A 20 7.40 -94.68 40.41
N THR A 21 6.48 -93.72 40.31
CA THR A 21 6.23 -92.68 41.33
C THR A 21 4.74 -92.50 41.57
N HIS A 22 4.35 -91.82 42.65
CA HIS A 22 2.93 -91.68 43.02
C HIS A 22 2.09 -90.94 41.97
N GLY A 23 2.69 -89.99 41.21
CA GLY A 23 2.04 -89.23 40.13
C GLY A 23 2.05 -89.88 38.74
N ALA A 24 2.72 -91.03 38.57
CA ALA A 24 2.86 -91.70 37.27
C ALA A 24 1.69 -92.61 36.89
N GLU A 25 1.57 -92.95 35.61
CA GLU A 25 0.67 -93.99 35.11
C GLU A 25 1.22 -95.41 35.31
N PHE A 26 0.36 -96.42 35.20
CA PHE A 26 0.76 -97.82 35.21
C PHE A 26 1.25 -98.26 33.81
N VAL A 27 2.52 -98.65 33.71
CA VAL A 27 3.16 -99.12 32.47
C VAL A 27 3.32 -100.63 32.51
N ASP A 28 3.11 -101.32 31.37
CA ASP A 28 3.38 -102.76 31.24
C ASP A 28 4.91 -102.99 31.19
N VAL A 29 5.47 -103.62 32.22
CA VAL A 29 6.91 -103.91 32.38
C VAL A 29 7.23 -105.41 32.32
N THR A 30 6.28 -106.17 31.76
CA THR A 30 6.35 -107.62 31.63
C THR A 30 7.58 -108.04 30.82
N ASN A 31 8.44 -108.88 31.41
CA ASN A 31 9.48 -109.53 30.63
C ASN A 31 8.88 -110.71 29.84
N PRO A 32 8.83 -110.69 28.50
CA PRO A 32 8.27 -111.79 27.71
C PRO A 32 9.01 -113.11 27.93
N ASP A 33 10.28 -113.07 28.34
CA ASP A 33 11.12 -114.27 28.54
C ASP A 33 10.73 -115.09 29.77
N ASN A 34 9.94 -114.53 30.70
CA ASN A 34 9.40 -115.27 31.87
C ASN A 34 7.97 -114.91 32.28
N SER A 35 7.18 -114.32 31.37
CA SER A 35 5.79 -113.94 31.61
C SER A 35 4.81 -115.10 31.69
N THR A 36 5.23 -116.34 31.45
CA THR A 36 4.33 -117.51 31.46
C THR A 36 4.60 -118.45 32.63
N ILE A 37 3.56 -118.67 33.45
CA ILE A 37 3.57 -119.66 34.53
C ILE A 37 2.78 -120.89 34.11
N VAL A 38 3.39 -122.08 34.18
CA VAL A 38 2.70 -123.35 34.02
C VAL A 38 2.46 -123.98 35.40
N VAL A 39 1.20 -124.10 35.80
CA VAL A 39 0.77 -124.79 37.03
C VAL A 39 0.27 -126.18 36.68
N LYS A 40 0.71 -127.21 37.41
CA LYS A 40 0.30 -128.61 37.18
C LYS A 40 -0.61 -129.10 38.29
N PHE A 41 -1.58 -129.95 37.96
CA PHE A 41 -2.46 -130.56 38.96
C PHE A 41 -1.70 -131.68 39.69
N PRO A 42 -1.54 -131.63 41.02
CA PRO A 42 -0.76 -132.64 41.74
C PRO A 42 -1.55 -133.96 41.85
N THR A 43 -0.98 -135.04 41.32
CA THR A 43 -1.62 -136.37 41.30
C THR A 43 -1.20 -137.27 42.46
N THR A 44 -0.12 -136.90 43.14
CA THR A 44 0.42 -137.61 44.32
C THR A 44 0.57 -136.67 45.52
N PRO A 45 0.63 -137.19 46.76
CA PRO A 45 0.85 -136.36 47.95
C PRO A 45 2.19 -135.60 47.93
N ALA A 46 3.24 -136.17 47.34
CA ALA A 46 4.55 -135.51 47.23
C ALA A 46 4.52 -134.34 46.22
N GLU A 47 3.89 -134.54 45.05
CA GLU A 47 3.66 -133.45 44.09
C GLU A 47 2.78 -132.34 44.67
N ARG A 48 1.82 -132.68 45.54
CA ARG A 48 1.00 -131.68 46.23
C ARG A 48 1.85 -130.78 47.14
N GLU A 49 2.76 -131.35 47.91
CA GLU A 49 3.67 -130.58 48.78
C GLU A 49 4.57 -129.63 47.96
N GLU A 50 5.08 -130.08 46.80
CA GLU A 50 5.89 -129.24 45.89
C GLU A 50 5.05 -128.14 45.23
N GLN A 51 3.91 -128.48 44.63
CA GLN A 51 3.08 -127.53 43.87
C GLN A 51 2.38 -126.50 44.78
N CYS A 52 1.97 -126.87 46.00
CA CYS A 52 1.34 -125.95 46.94
C CYS A 52 2.31 -124.92 47.55
N HIS A 53 3.62 -125.20 47.54
CA HIS A 53 4.66 -124.27 48.01
C HIS A 53 5.53 -123.70 46.88
N LYS A 54 5.13 -123.90 45.61
CA LYS A 54 5.92 -123.49 44.45
C LYS A 54 5.95 -121.97 44.29
N VAL A 55 7.10 -121.38 44.63
CA VAL A 55 7.37 -119.96 44.39
C VAL A 55 7.74 -119.76 42.92
N TYR A 56 7.06 -118.83 42.26
CA TYR A 56 7.39 -118.39 40.91
C TYR A 56 8.00 -116.99 40.96
N THR A 57 9.16 -116.82 40.35
CA THR A 57 9.85 -115.53 40.26
C THR A 57 9.59 -114.92 38.89
N ILE A 58 8.86 -113.81 38.86
CA ILE A 58 8.67 -112.98 37.67
C ILE A 58 9.68 -111.82 37.74
N ILE A 59 10.29 -111.48 36.60
CA ILE A 59 11.27 -110.39 36.51
C ILE A 59 10.60 -109.26 35.73
N ALA A 60 10.48 -108.08 36.35
CA ALA A 60 10.07 -106.86 35.68
C ALA A 60 11.29 -106.16 35.06
N LYS A 61 11.14 -105.59 33.86
CA LYS A 61 12.19 -104.76 33.24
C LYS A 61 12.13 -103.34 33.82
N VAL A 62 12.63 -103.19 35.04
CA VAL A 62 12.81 -101.91 35.74
C VAL A 62 14.25 -101.77 36.20
N TYR A 63 14.82 -100.58 36.05
CA TYR A 63 16.24 -100.30 36.24
C TYR A 63 16.47 -99.09 37.15
N GLU A 64 17.65 -99.06 37.78
CA GLU A 64 18.17 -97.90 38.48
C GLU A 64 18.69 -96.88 37.46
N VAL A 65 18.25 -95.63 37.57
CA VAL A 65 18.62 -94.55 36.63
C VAL A 65 19.12 -93.34 37.39
N LYS A 66 20.31 -92.85 37.01
CA LYS A 66 20.80 -91.52 37.41
C LYS A 66 20.83 -90.59 36.21
N ILE A 67 20.34 -89.38 36.42
CA ILE A 67 20.39 -88.28 35.45
C ILE A 67 20.89 -87.02 36.16
N LYS A 68 21.57 -86.14 35.43
CA LYS A 68 22.08 -84.87 35.95
C LYS A 68 21.49 -83.70 35.16
N LEU A 69 20.80 -82.80 35.86
CA LEU A 69 20.18 -81.63 35.25
C LEU A 69 21.13 -80.43 35.34
N LEU A 70 21.46 -79.83 34.20
CA LEU A 70 22.34 -78.67 34.11
C LEU A 70 21.66 -77.47 33.43
N SER A 71 22.09 -76.28 33.81
CA SER A 71 21.86 -75.02 33.10
C SER A 71 22.70 -74.95 31.81
N LEU A 72 22.46 -73.94 30.97
CA LEU A 72 23.31 -73.60 29.83
C LEU A 72 24.71 -73.14 30.24
N CYS A 73 24.90 -72.76 31.51
CA CYS A 73 26.21 -72.44 32.13
C CYS A 73 26.91 -73.66 32.76
N ASP A 74 26.43 -74.89 32.52
CA ASP A 74 26.92 -76.12 33.17
C ASP A 74 26.76 -76.16 34.71
N GLU A 75 25.91 -75.30 35.27
CA GLU A 75 25.59 -75.28 36.70
C GLU A 75 24.49 -76.31 37.00
N PRO A 76 24.55 -77.01 38.16
CA PRO A 76 23.48 -77.90 38.56
C PRO A 76 22.18 -77.14 38.86
N LEU A 77 21.07 -77.68 38.37
CA LEU A 77 19.72 -77.20 38.69
C LEU A 77 19.18 -78.01 39.88
N SER A 78 18.82 -77.34 40.98
CA SER A 78 18.39 -77.98 42.22
C SER A 78 17.11 -77.36 42.80
N SER A 79 16.44 -78.09 43.70
CA SER A 79 15.30 -77.55 44.46
C SER A 79 15.72 -76.52 45.53
N ASN A 80 17.03 -76.29 45.75
CA ASN A 80 17.50 -75.17 46.56
C ASN A 80 17.39 -73.84 45.79
N ASP A 81 17.55 -73.88 44.46
CA ASP A 81 17.46 -72.70 43.59
C ASP A 81 15.99 -72.29 43.33
N TYR A 82 15.10 -73.28 43.24
CA TYR A 82 13.65 -73.08 43.07
C TYR A 82 12.90 -74.21 43.80
N ALA A 83 12.21 -73.87 44.89
CA ALA A 83 11.60 -74.86 45.79
C ALA A 83 10.56 -75.76 45.12
N ASP A 84 9.80 -75.21 44.16
CA ASP A 84 8.77 -75.95 43.39
C ASP A 84 9.35 -76.69 42.17
N ALA A 85 10.68 -76.72 42.00
CA ALA A 85 11.31 -77.42 40.89
C ALA A 85 10.96 -78.90 40.87
N LYS A 86 10.40 -79.36 39.74
CA LYS A 86 10.06 -80.78 39.55
C LYS A 86 10.37 -81.26 38.14
N LEU A 87 10.80 -82.52 38.04
CA LEU A 87 11.03 -83.20 36.76
C LEU A 87 9.93 -84.23 36.52
N GLU A 88 9.28 -84.14 35.36
CA GLU A 88 8.36 -85.16 34.86
C GLU A 88 9.00 -85.91 33.68
N ILE A 89 8.80 -87.22 33.65
CA ILE A 89 9.38 -88.11 32.64
C ILE A 89 8.24 -88.79 31.89
N TYR A 90 8.29 -88.74 30.56
CA TYR A 90 7.23 -89.13 29.65
C TYR A 90 7.71 -90.15 28.61
N THR A 91 6.84 -91.07 28.17
CA THR A 91 7.11 -91.88 26.96
C THR A 91 7.14 -91.03 25.70
N GLU A 92 7.57 -91.61 24.57
CA GLU A 92 7.40 -90.99 23.25
C GLU A 92 5.93 -90.63 22.95
N ASP A 93 4.98 -91.47 23.40
CA ASP A 93 3.52 -91.25 23.33
C ASP A 93 2.96 -90.30 24.43
N ASP A 94 3.81 -89.52 25.10
CA ASP A 94 3.45 -88.53 26.13
C ASP A 94 2.68 -89.09 27.35
N VAL A 95 2.91 -90.36 27.72
CA VAL A 95 2.42 -90.96 28.98
C VAL A 95 3.41 -90.65 30.11
N LYS A 96 2.98 -90.03 31.21
CA LYS A 96 3.85 -89.72 32.36
C LYS A 96 4.21 -90.99 33.14
N VAL A 97 5.48 -91.36 33.15
CA VAL A 97 6.01 -92.59 33.78
C VAL A 97 6.74 -92.35 35.10
N ALA A 98 7.22 -91.14 35.36
CA ALA A 98 7.80 -90.73 36.64
C ALA A 98 7.64 -89.23 36.88
N GLU A 99 7.74 -88.82 38.15
CA GLU A 99 7.69 -87.44 38.61
C GLU A 99 8.55 -87.31 39.87
N VAL A 100 9.43 -86.31 39.89
CA VAL A 100 10.42 -86.07 40.95
C VAL A 100 10.27 -84.64 41.44
N HIS A 101 9.88 -84.47 42.71
CA HIS A 101 9.62 -83.17 43.36
C HIS A 101 10.79 -82.64 44.21
N THR A 102 11.95 -83.29 44.16
CA THR A 102 13.11 -82.87 44.94
C THR A 102 14.37 -83.20 44.15
N ILE A 103 15.07 -82.16 43.72
CA ILE A 103 16.25 -82.22 42.87
C ILE A 103 17.45 -81.84 43.76
N PRO A 104 18.41 -82.75 44.01
CA PRO A 104 19.55 -82.47 44.88
C PRO A 104 20.42 -81.30 44.42
N GLU A 105 21.20 -80.74 45.34
CA GLU A 105 22.09 -79.58 45.13
C GLU A 105 23.11 -79.78 44.00
N ASP A 106 23.55 -81.03 43.76
CA ASP A 106 24.48 -81.36 42.68
C ASP A 106 23.78 -81.61 41.32
N GLY A 107 22.45 -81.43 41.26
CA GLY A 107 21.60 -81.65 40.09
C GLY A 107 21.37 -83.14 39.75
N THR A 108 21.89 -84.09 40.55
CA THR A 108 21.82 -85.52 40.23
C THR A 108 20.56 -86.16 40.81
N ILE A 109 19.61 -86.51 39.95
CA ILE A 109 18.40 -87.25 40.33
C ILE A 109 18.68 -88.75 40.24
N PHE A 110 18.32 -89.48 41.30
CA PHE A 110 18.34 -90.95 41.34
C PHE A 110 16.92 -91.50 41.35
N ILE A 111 16.59 -92.30 40.33
CA ILE A 111 15.32 -93.01 40.19
C ILE A 111 15.60 -94.50 40.38
N PRO A 112 15.21 -95.11 41.52
CA PRO A 112 15.62 -96.47 41.85
C PRO A 112 14.97 -97.55 40.99
N LYS A 113 13.84 -97.23 40.33
CA LYS A 113 13.06 -98.15 39.48
C LYS A 113 12.33 -97.36 38.40
N LEU A 114 12.94 -97.19 37.24
CA LEU A 114 12.28 -96.70 36.03
C LEU A 114 12.08 -97.88 35.06
N PRO A 115 10.95 -98.02 34.36
CA PRO A 115 10.79 -99.04 33.32
C PRO A 115 11.84 -98.94 32.21
N ALA A 116 11.99 -100.04 31.45
CA ALA A 116 12.76 -100.02 30.22
C ALA A 116 12.02 -99.24 29.12
N GLY A 117 12.71 -98.35 28.40
CA GLY A 117 12.13 -97.56 27.32
C GLY A 117 12.89 -96.27 27.01
N THR A 118 12.41 -95.55 26.00
CA THR A 118 12.88 -94.21 25.63
C THR A 118 11.95 -93.16 26.22
N TYR A 119 12.50 -92.11 26.83
CA TYR A 119 11.74 -91.10 27.54
C TYR A 119 12.13 -89.65 27.19
N LYS A 120 11.11 -88.78 27.10
CA LYS A 120 11.22 -87.32 27.10
C LYS A 120 11.27 -86.82 28.55
N LEU A 121 12.00 -85.74 28.80
CA LEU A 121 12.08 -85.08 30.11
C LEU A 121 11.43 -83.69 30.02
N LYS A 122 10.63 -83.33 31.03
CA LYS A 122 10.08 -81.97 31.19
C LYS A 122 10.39 -81.45 32.58
N LEU A 123 11.13 -80.34 32.66
CA LEU A 123 11.46 -79.67 33.91
C LEU A 123 10.49 -78.50 34.12
N TYR A 124 9.83 -78.47 35.27
CA TYR A 124 9.15 -77.28 35.76
C TYR A 124 10.16 -76.42 36.52
N TRP A 125 10.41 -75.21 36.02
CA TRP A 125 11.40 -74.28 36.55
C TRP A 125 10.89 -72.85 36.48
N LYS A 126 10.85 -72.15 37.62
CA LYS A 126 10.39 -70.75 37.75
C LYS A 126 9.11 -70.49 36.94
N CYS A 127 8.07 -71.26 37.25
CA CYS A 127 6.76 -71.27 36.60
C CYS A 127 6.68 -71.65 35.11
N LYS A 128 7.77 -72.04 34.46
CA LYS A 128 7.80 -72.46 33.05
C LYS A 128 8.05 -73.95 32.93
N TRP A 129 7.47 -74.59 31.91
CA TRP A 129 7.78 -75.96 31.52
C TRP A 129 8.84 -75.97 30.42
N LEU A 130 9.96 -76.63 30.66
CA LEU A 130 11.15 -76.63 29.80
C LEU A 130 11.49 -78.05 29.35
N GLU A 131 11.95 -78.19 28.12
CA GLU A 131 12.49 -79.43 27.55
C GLU A 131 14.01 -79.28 27.33
N PRO A 132 14.81 -80.37 27.25
CA PRO A 132 16.25 -80.29 26.99
C PRO A 132 16.56 -79.61 25.64
N VAL A 133 17.57 -78.71 25.62
CA VAL A 133 17.85 -77.86 24.45
C VAL A 133 18.36 -78.61 23.21
N ASP A 134 18.92 -79.80 23.42
CA ASP A 134 19.41 -80.71 22.38
C ASP A 134 18.35 -81.74 21.94
N GLY A 135 17.14 -81.70 22.51
CA GLY A 135 16.08 -82.68 22.28
C GLY A 135 16.43 -84.08 22.77
N LYS A 136 17.44 -84.22 23.65
CA LYS A 136 17.96 -85.51 24.09
C LYS A 136 16.90 -86.34 24.83
N LEU A 137 16.83 -87.61 24.46
CA LEU A 137 15.96 -88.61 25.07
C LEU A 137 16.77 -89.51 26.02
N LEU A 138 16.15 -89.90 27.14
CA LEU A 138 16.69 -90.86 28.10
C LEU A 138 16.37 -92.28 27.63
N ASN A 139 17.37 -93.12 27.36
CA ASN A 139 17.18 -94.48 26.85
C ASN A 139 17.58 -95.54 27.89
N VAL A 140 16.58 -96.16 28.51
CA VAL A 140 16.76 -97.10 29.63
C VAL A 140 16.70 -98.54 29.12
N THR A 141 17.88 -99.15 28.93
CA THR A 141 18.02 -100.57 28.54
C THR A 141 18.71 -101.43 29.60
N ASP A 142 19.43 -100.83 30.53
CA ASP A 142 20.03 -101.41 31.73
C ASP A 142 20.16 -100.31 32.82
N ASN A 143 20.77 -100.61 33.97
CA ASN A 143 21.02 -99.65 35.03
C ASN A 143 21.98 -98.52 34.59
N ILE A 144 21.55 -97.27 34.69
CA ILE A 144 22.34 -96.07 34.39
C ILE A 144 23.00 -95.59 35.70
N LEU A 145 24.17 -96.16 35.99
CA LEU A 145 24.89 -95.95 37.26
C LEU A 145 25.79 -94.69 37.29
N GLU A 146 26.19 -94.21 36.12
CA GLU A 146 26.84 -92.91 35.89
C GLU A 146 25.76 -91.93 35.39
N ALA A 147 25.72 -90.71 35.94
CA ALA A 147 24.57 -89.83 35.74
C ALA A 147 24.53 -89.25 34.32
N GLU A 148 23.48 -89.56 33.57
CA GLU A 148 23.32 -89.03 32.22
C GLU A 148 22.93 -87.54 32.24
N VAL A 149 23.73 -86.70 31.59
CA VAL A 149 23.55 -85.23 31.61
C VAL A 149 22.45 -84.78 30.63
N PHE A 150 21.60 -83.87 31.09
CA PHE A 150 20.59 -83.14 30.30
C PHE A 150 20.72 -81.63 30.57
N LYS A 151 20.84 -80.83 29.50
CA LYS A 151 20.90 -79.36 29.58
C LYS A 151 19.54 -78.75 29.29
N PHE A 152 19.03 -77.92 30.20
CA PHE A 152 17.77 -77.19 30.03
C PHE A 152 18.02 -75.72 29.64
N PRO A 153 17.05 -75.04 28.99
CA PRO A 153 17.14 -73.62 28.63
C PRO A 153 16.98 -72.74 29.88
N VAL A 154 17.99 -72.78 30.74
CA VAL A 154 18.11 -72.04 32.00
C VAL A 154 19.50 -71.42 32.03
N ARG A 155 19.62 -70.11 32.30
CA ARG A 155 20.91 -69.41 32.29
C ARG A 155 20.91 -68.21 33.25
N ASN A 156 22.09 -67.72 33.61
CA ASN A 156 22.21 -66.45 34.33
C ASN A 156 22.01 -65.27 33.38
N ILE A 157 21.33 -64.23 33.83
CA ILE A 157 21.14 -63.00 33.06
C ILE A 157 21.47 -61.78 33.92
N ALA A 158 21.96 -60.71 33.29
CA ALA A 158 22.26 -59.47 33.95
C ALA A 158 21.82 -58.26 33.11
N PHE A 159 21.26 -57.25 33.77
CA PHE A 159 20.89 -55.98 33.15
C PHE A 159 21.71 -54.85 33.74
N GLN A 160 22.25 -53.98 32.89
CA GLN A 160 22.84 -52.73 33.34
C GLN A 160 21.80 -51.61 33.21
N LEU A 161 21.42 -51.03 34.35
CA LEU A 161 20.42 -49.99 34.44
C LEU A 161 21.07 -48.62 34.33
N LEU A 162 20.74 -47.88 33.27
CA LEU A 162 21.35 -46.61 32.89
C LEU A 162 20.33 -45.47 32.90
N SER A 163 20.78 -44.24 33.10
CA SER A 163 19.97 -43.03 32.88
C SER A 163 19.42 -42.97 31.46
N TRP A 164 18.30 -42.26 31.27
CA TRP A 164 17.68 -42.09 29.95
C TRP A 164 18.62 -41.44 28.93
N ASN A 165 19.40 -40.47 29.40
CA ASN A 165 20.32 -39.64 28.63
C ASN A 165 21.68 -39.52 29.34
N PRO A 166 22.73 -39.11 28.61
CA PRO A 166 24.02 -38.79 29.21
C PRO A 166 23.91 -37.70 30.29
N ILE A 167 24.88 -37.66 31.19
CA ILE A 167 25.06 -36.49 32.06
C ILE A 167 25.49 -35.30 31.18
N PRO A 168 24.90 -34.10 31.36
CA PRO A 168 25.28 -32.88 30.65
C PRO A 168 26.80 -32.62 30.59
N GLY A 169 27.32 -32.46 29.37
CA GLY A 169 28.75 -32.26 29.13
C GLY A 169 29.61 -33.51 29.24
N LYS A 170 29.01 -34.71 29.28
CA LYS A 170 29.67 -36.03 29.23
C LYS A 170 29.35 -36.81 27.95
N GLU A 171 28.62 -36.22 27.01
CA GLU A 171 28.23 -36.84 25.76
C GLU A 171 29.46 -37.36 24.99
N GLY A 172 29.43 -38.63 24.60
CA GLY A 172 30.55 -39.25 23.89
C GLY A 172 31.75 -39.60 24.77
N PHE A 173 31.59 -39.65 26.09
CA PHE A 173 32.53 -40.33 26.98
C PHE A 173 32.71 -41.81 26.54
N VAL A 174 33.93 -42.33 26.64
CA VAL A 174 34.30 -43.70 26.22
C VAL A 174 35.03 -44.41 27.34
N GLY A 175 34.61 -45.64 27.62
CA GLY A 175 35.04 -46.48 28.72
C GLY A 175 34.01 -46.51 29.86
N THR A 176 34.45 -46.98 31.02
CA THR A 176 33.68 -46.92 32.27
C THR A 176 34.50 -46.17 33.30
N ASP A 177 33.92 -45.12 33.90
CA ASP A 177 34.46 -44.50 35.11
C ASP A 177 33.62 -44.98 36.30
N PRO A 178 34.07 -46.03 37.01
CA PRO A 178 33.33 -46.55 38.14
C PRO A 178 33.21 -45.52 39.27
N THR A 179 34.10 -44.51 39.35
CA THR A 179 34.07 -43.50 40.42
C THR A 179 32.93 -42.49 40.28
N THR A 180 32.46 -42.25 39.06
CA THR A 180 31.33 -41.37 38.74
C THR A 180 30.09 -42.13 38.27
N GLY A 181 30.16 -43.46 38.19
CA GLY A 181 29.11 -44.30 37.60
C GLY A 181 28.96 -44.13 36.09
N LEU A 182 29.86 -43.40 35.40
CA LEU A 182 29.75 -43.14 33.97
C LEU A 182 30.12 -44.36 33.13
N VAL A 183 29.36 -44.61 32.06
CA VAL A 183 29.59 -45.66 31.05
C VAL A 183 29.64 -45.08 29.63
N ASP A 184 30.00 -45.92 28.65
CA ASP A 184 30.09 -45.56 27.22
C ASP A 184 28.89 -44.73 26.75
N GLY A 185 29.18 -43.61 26.07
CA GLY A 185 28.19 -42.60 25.65
C GLY A 185 27.99 -41.46 26.65
N GLY A 186 28.40 -41.63 27.91
CA GLY A 186 28.23 -40.65 28.99
C GLY A 186 27.00 -40.86 29.87
N TYR A 187 26.34 -42.00 29.73
CA TYR A 187 25.22 -42.39 30.60
C TYR A 187 25.69 -42.68 32.02
N LEU A 188 24.82 -42.45 32.98
CA LEU A 188 25.02 -42.80 34.37
C LEU A 188 24.44 -44.18 34.64
N ALA A 189 25.24 -45.08 35.18
CA ALA A 189 24.75 -46.35 35.73
C ALA A 189 24.16 -46.11 37.12
N ILE A 190 22.87 -46.43 37.30
CA ILE A 190 22.11 -46.04 38.49
C ILE A 190 22.24 -47.08 39.60
N GLU A 191 22.80 -46.68 40.74
CA GLU A 191 22.87 -47.51 41.95
C GLU A 191 21.53 -47.51 42.72
N GLY A 192 21.19 -48.65 43.32
CA GLY A 192 20.15 -48.75 44.34
C GLY A 192 18.72 -48.86 43.82
N LEU A 193 18.52 -49.18 42.54
CA LEU A 193 17.21 -49.53 41.97
C LEU A 193 16.87 -50.99 42.28
N ASN A 194 15.60 -51.29 42.56
CA ASN A 194 15.10 -52.65 42.72
C ASN A 194 14.54 -53.14 41.39
N ALA A 195 15.24 -54.07 40.74
CA ALA A 195 14.75 -54.77 39.57
C ALA A 195 14.04 -56.07 39.98
N SER A 196 12.93 -56.38 39.33
CA SER A 196 12.13 -57.59 39.54
C SER A 196 11.90 -58.31 38.20
N LEU A 197 12.07 -59.64 38.19
CA LEU A 197 11.65 -60.52 37.09
C LEU A 197 10.33 -61.19 37.45
N VAL A 198 9.31 -60.94 36.63
CA VAL A 198 7.98 -61.51 36.74
C VAL A 198 7.82 -62.62 35.69
N TYR A 199 7.52 -63.84 36.15
CA TYR A 199 7.49 -65.04 35.31
C TYR A 199 6.09 -65.39 34.76
N GLY A 200 5.07 -64.57 35.05
CA GLY A 200 3.66 -64.84 34.69
C GLY A 200 2.90 -65.69 35.71
N CYS A 201 3.33 -65.66 36.97
CA CYS A 201 2.76 -66.37 38.12
C CYS A 201 3.11 -65.58 39.40
N ASP A 202 2.70 -66.08 40.57
CA ASP A 202 2.97 -65.45 41.88
C ASP A 202 4.46 -65.49 42.31
N TYR A 203 5.33 -66.17 41.54
CA TYR A 203 6.78 -66.19 41.79
C TYR A 203 7.46 -65.02 41.06
N ILE A 204 8.07 -64.14 41.86
CA ILE A 204 8.84 -62.97 41.42
C ILE A 204 10.21 -63.05 42.09
N GLU A 205 11.26 -62.85 41.30
CA GLU A 205 12.62 -62.65 41.82
C GLU A 205 12.97 -61.17 41.78
N TRP A 206 13.76 -60.70 42.73
CA TRP A 206 14.23 -59.32 42.76
C TRP A 206 15.73 -59.24 43.06
N ALA A 207 16.37 -58.22 42.51
CA ALA A 207 17.77 -57.89 42.69
C ALA A 207 17.93 -56.36 42.76
N ARG A 208 18.92 -55.87 43.52
CA ARG A 208 19.20 -54.44 43.63
C ARG A 208 20.41 -54.06 42.79
N SER A 209 20.35 -52.95 42.04
CA SER A 209 21.46 -52.50 41.21
C SER A 209 22.64 -52.04 42.07
N ASN A 210 23.83 -52.47 41.69
CA ASN A 210 25.07 -52.03 42.32
C ASN A 210 25.51 -50.63 41.81
N CYS A 211 26.58 -50.10 42.38
CA CYS A 211 27.32 -48.89 41.96
C CYS A 211 27.66 -48.78 40.46
N THR A 212 27.57 -49.87 39.69
CA THR A 212 27.83 -49.92 38.23
C THR A 212 26.55 -50.22 37.43
N GLY A 213 25.38 -50.07 38.05
CA GLY A 213 24.05 -50.26 37.47
C GLY A 213 23.64 -51.71 37.24
N TRP A 214 24.49 -52.69 37.55
CA TRP A 214 24.20 -54.09 37.24
C TRP A 214 23.27 -54.73 38.27
N VAL A 215 22.22 -55.38 37.76
CA VAL A 215 21.40 -56.40 38.45
C VAL A 215 21.65 -57.75 37.81
N VAL A 216 21.70 -58.82 38.62
CA VAL A 216 21.96 -60.19 38.16
C VAL A 216 20.85 -61.10 38.69
N PHE A 217 20.31 -61.95 37.81
CA PHE A 217 19.36 -62.98 38.13
C PHE A 217 19.92 -64.33 37.70
N GLU A 218 20.03 -65.27 38.65
CA GLU A 218 20.65 -66.57 38.44
C GLU A 218 19.62 -67.61 37.96
N LYS A 219 20.06 -68.56 37.13
CA LYS A 219 19.27 -69.72 36.69
C LYS A 219 17.85 -69.36 36.22
N VAL A 220 17.74 -68.38 35.32
CA VAL A 220 16.49 -67.88 34.71
C VAL A 220 16.09 -68.75 33.52
N PRO A 221 14.81 -69.15 33.37
CA PRO A 221 14.32 -69.84 32.17
C PRO A 221 14.36 -68.93 30.93
N VAL A 222 14.79 -69.46 29.78
CA VAL A 222 14.97 -68.68 28.53
C VAL A 222 14.31 -69.34 27.32
N GLY A 223 14.16 -68.59 26.23
CA GLY A 223 13.25 -68.95 25.13
C GLY A 223 11.76 -68.79 25.48
N VAL A 224 11.47 -68.04 26.54
CA VAL A 224 10.13 -67.77 27.09
C VAL A 224 10.03 -66.30 27.50
N GLU A 225 8.81 -65.77 27.51
CA GLU A 225 8.54 -64.40 27.95
C GLU A 225 8.67 -64.25 29.47
N VAL A 226 9.41 -63.23 29.89
CA VAL A 226 9.52 -62.73 31.27
C VAL A 226 9.42 -61.21 31.26
N THR A 227 8.85 -60.60 32.29
CA THR A 227 8.74 -59.13 32.38
C THR A 227 9.76 -58.59 33.37
N LEU A 228 10.63 -57.70 32.93
CA LEU A 228 11.53 -56.93 33.77
C LEU A 228 10.80 -55.65 34.20
N GLN A 229 10.61 -55.47 35.51
CA GLN A 229 10.12 -54.23 36.11
C GLN A 229 11.22 -53.65 37.00
N VAL A 230 11.43 -52.33 36.96
CA VAL A 230 12.43 -51.65 37.81
C VAL A 230 11.75 -50.55 38.59
N TYR A 231 11.99 -50.53 39.90
CA TYR A 231 11.45 -49.56 40.83
C TYR A 231 12.56 -48.80 41.56
N THR A 232 12.34 -47.52 41.84
CA THR A 232 13.07 -46.83 42.91
C THR A 232 12.61 -47.36 44.27
N ASN A 233 13.51 -47.51 45.23
CA ASN A 233 13.17 -47.83 46.63
C ASN A 233 14.42 -47.60 47.51
N GLN A 234 14.39 -46.59 48.36
CA GLN A 234 15.53 -46.09 49.15
C GLN A 234 16.77 -45.87 48.28
N THR A 235 16.55 -45.46 47.03
CA THR A 235 17.58 -45.30 46.00
C THR A 235 18.45 -44.09 46.35
N PRO A 236 19.79 -44.21 46.36
CA PRO A 236 20.66 -43.08 46.67
C PRO A 236 20.40 -41.89 45.75
N TYR A 237 20.48 -40.69 46.32
CA TYR A 237 20.25 -39.40 45.64
C TYR A 237 18.78 -39.08 45.24
N THR A 238 17.80 -39.88 45.67
CA THR A 238 16.36 -39.51 45.64
C THR A 238 15.90 -38.95 46.99
N ARG A 239 14.71 -38.33 47.07
CA ARG A 239 14.16 -37.74 48.31
C ARG A 239 13.75 -38.80 49.31
N ARG A 240 14.48 -38.89 50.43
CA ARG A 240 14.18 -39.83 51.54
C ARG A 240 13.04 -39.33 52.44
N GLU A 241 12.91 -38.02 52.63
CA GLU A 241 11.85 -37.43 53.45
C GLU A 241 10.51 -37.50 52.70
N GLY A 242 9.44 -37.89 53.39
CA GLY A 242 8.12 -38.11 52.78
C GLY A 242 7.99 -39.35 51.87
N MET A 243 9.09 -40.06 51.56
CA MET A 243 9.12 -41.21 50.65
C MET A 243 8.55 -40.90 49.24
N PHE A 244 8.65 -39.64 48.80
CA PHE A 244 8.04 -39.16 47.54
C PHE A 244 8.59 -39.81 46.27
N ASP A 245 9.80 -40.38 46.35
CA ASP A 245 10.50 -41.01 45.24
C ASP A 245 10.61 -42.54 45.39
N ASP A 246 9.92 -43.15 46.38
CA ASP A 246 9.99 -44.60 46.67
C ASP A 246 8.85 -45.40 46.02
N ASN A 247 9.18 -46.62 45.59
CA ASN A 247 8.30 -47.58 44.90
C ASN A 247 7.74 -47.08 43.56
N ILE A 248 8.45 -46.20 42.86
CA ILE A 248 8.04 -45.68 41.55
C ILE A 248 8.61 -46.58 40.45
N LEU A 249 7.74 -47.04 39.54
CA LEU A 249 8.14 -47.82 38.36
C LEU A 249 8.89 -46.90 37.38
N VAL A 250 10.18 -47.18 37.17
CA VAL A 250 11.07 -46.43 36.27
C VAL A 250 11.46 -47.19 35.01
N TYR A 251 11.08 -48.47 34.88
CA TYR A 251 11.23 -49.23 33.65
C TYR A 251 10.32 -50.46 33.65
N GLU A 252 9.75 -50.80 32.49
CA GLU A 252 9.00 -52.04 32.28
C GLU A 252 9.17 -52.53 30.83
N GLU A 253 9.56 -53.80 30.65
CA GLU A 253 9.55 -54.48 29.35
C GLU A 253 9.32 -55.99 29.51
N THR A 254 8.48 -56.57 28.63
CA THR A 254 8.38 -58.03 28.46
C THR A 254 9.39 -58.49 27.40
N ILE A 255 10.36 -59.29 27.83
CA ILE A 255 11.50 -59.73 27.03
C ILE A 255 11.48 -61.25 26.80
N THR A 256 11.97 -61.69 25.64
CA THR A 256 12.24 -63.10 25.36
C THR A 256 13.75 -63.29 25.23
N ILE A 257 14.36 -63.88 26.26
CA ILE A 257 15.83 -64.04 26.33
C ILE A 257 16.28 -65.17 25.38
N PRO A 258 17.35 -64.99 24.58
CA PRO A 258 17.80 -66.00 23.62
C PRO A 258 18.42 -67.25 24.28
N VAL A 259 18.22 -68.39 23.61
CA VAL A 259 18.74 -69.71 24.01
C VAL A 259 20.16 -69.92 23.43
N GLU A 260 21.11 -69.12 23.94
CA GLU A 260 22.53 -69.11 23.51
C GLU A 260 23.49 -69.24 24.72
N GLU A 261 24.82 -69.20 24.50
CA GLU A 261 25.82 -69.60 25.52
C GLU A 261 25.85 -68.76 26.81
N CYS A 262 25.84 -69.48 27.94
CA CYS A 262 25.94 -69.04 29.35
C CYS A 262 25.34 -67.67 29.73
N THR A 263 26.07 -66.61 30.09
CA THR A 263 25.47 -65.42 30.73
C THR A 263 24.95 -64.41 29.70
N TYR A 264 23.67 -64.02 29.78
CA TYR A 264 23.11 -62.95 28.93
C TYR A 264 23.30 -61.59 29.60
N THR A 265 23.73 -60.58 28.85
CA THR A 265 23.95 -59.22 29.36
C THR A 265 23.33 -58.19 28.44
N GLU A 266 22.53 -57.28 28.98
CA GLU A 266 21.86 -56.22 28.20
C GLU A 266 21.85 -54.89 28.97
N GLN A 267 21.89 -53.76 28.26
CA GLN A 267 21.77 -52.43 28.86
C GLN A 267 20.33 -51.92 28.69
N LYS A 268 19.72 -51.43 29.78
CA LYS A 268 18.36 -50.87 29.78
C LYS A 268 18.39 -49.44 30.34
N HIS A 269 17.75 -48.52 29.62
CA HIS A 269 17.66 -47.12 30.02
C HIS A 269 16.36 -46.87 30.77
N VAL A 270 16.47 -46.43 32.02
CA VAL A 270 15.33 -46.18 32.92
C VAL A 270 14.85 -44.73 32.78
N TRP A 271 13.61 -44.46 33.22
CA TRP A 271 12.97 -43.13 33.20
C TRP A 271 13.50 -42.19 34.31
N ILE A 272 14.82 -42.13 34.46
CA ILE A 272 15.55 -41.20 35.33
C ILE A 272 16.45 -40.38 34.41
N TYR A 273 16.20 -39.07 34.34
CA TYR A 273 16.66 -38.27 33.20
C TYR A 273 16.95 -36.80 33.56
N SER A 274 17.92 -36.21 32.88
CA SER A 274 18.15 -34.75 32.88
C SER A 274 17.24 -34.09 31.84
N PHE A 275 16.74 -32.88 32.06
CA PHE A 275 15.78 -32.23 31.16
C PHE A 275 15.94 -30.72 31.07
N TYR A 276 15.49 -30.15 29.96
CA TYR A 276 15.26 -28.70 29.90
C TYR A 276 13.91 -28.39 30.51
N LEU A 277 13.89 -27.46 31.46
CA LEU A 277 12.69 -26.84 32.00
C LEU A 277 12.59 -25.45 31.38
N GLN A 278 11.55 -25.19 30.60
CA GLN A 278 11.31 -23.87 30.01
C GLN A 278 9.95 -23.32 30.41
N ALA A 279 9.90 -22.05 30.81
CA ALA A 279 8.66 -21.35 31.12
C ALA A 279 8.20 -20.52 29.92
N GLU A 280 6.92 -20.64 29.58
CA GLU A 280 6.34 -20.07 28.36
C GLU A 280 5.08 -19.26 28.64
N THR A 281 4.76 -18.35 27.74
CA THR A 281 3.41 -17.79 27.62
C THR A 281 2.42 -18.89 27.26
N CYS A 282 1.14 -18.57 27.36
CA CYS A 282 0.06 -19.42 26.89
C CYS A 282 0.03 -19.64 25.36
N THR A 283 0.82 -18.91 24.56
CA THR A 283 0.97 -19.08 23.09
C THR A 283 2.29 -19.74 22.70
N ASP A 284 2.88 -20.55 23.58
CA ASP A 284 4.13 -21.29 23.35
C ASP A 284 5.38 -20.41 23.11
N GLU A 285 5.35 -19.13 23.53
CA GLU A 285 6.51 -18.24 23.46
C GLU A 285 7.32 -18.35 24.76
N VAL A 286 8.62 -18.70 24.68
CA VAL A 286 9.49 -18.78 25.87
C VAL A 286 9.61 -17.43 26.55
N LEU A 287 9.38 -17.38 27.86
CA LEU A 287 9.47 -16.15 28.64
C LEU A 287 10.91 -15.63 28.65
N GLU A 288 11.08 -14.33 28.45
CA GLU A 288 12.38 -13.66 28.50
C GLU A 288 12.48 -12.69 29.68
N SER A 289 13.65 -12.65 30.31
CA SER A 289 14.03 -11.55 31.23
C SER A 289 13.88 -10.23 30.49
N PHE A 290 13.08 -9.31 31.03
CA PHE A 290 12.85 -8.00 30.43
C PHE A 290 13.39 -6.87 31.31
N LYS A 291 13.49 -5.69 30.72
CA LYS A 291 13.95 -4.48 31.40
C LYS A 291 12.82 -3.48 31.51
N SER A 292 12.49 -3.05 32.73
CA SER A 292 11.47 -2.02 32.97
C SER A 292 11.98 -0.64 32.56
N ALA A 293 11.04 0.32 32.38
CA ALA A 293 11.34 1.67 31.92
C ALA A 293 12.25 2.47 32.89
N ASP A 294 12.24 2.15 34.18
CA ASP A 294 13.17 2.71 35.19
C ASP A 294 14.59 2.13 35.09
N GLY A 295 14.78 1.11 34.24
CA GLY A 295 16.07 0.50 33.92
C GLY A 295 16.45 -0.70 34.78
N LYS A 296 15.57 -1.21 35.65
CA LYS A 296 15.76 -2.48 36.36
C LYS A 296 15.56 -3.68 35.42
N TRP A 297 16.19 -4.82 35.75
CA TRP A 297 15.94 -6.09 35.07
C TRP A 297 15.01 -6.95 35.92
N TYR A 298 13.89 -7.36 35.34
CA TYR A 298 12.98 -8.36 35.91
C TYR A 298 13.31 -9.71 35.27
N ASN A 299 13.96 -10.56 36.06
CA ASN A 299 14.39 -11.87 35.62
C ASN A 299 13.26 -12.89 35.70
N VAL A 300 13.25 -13.89 34.80
CA VAL A 300 12.34 -15.03 34.95
C VAL A 300 12.96 -16.02 35.91
N THR A 301 12.23 -16.34 36.97
CA THR A 301 12.73 -17.22 38.03
C THR A 301 11.88 -18.46 38.13
N VAL A 302 12.49 -19.63 37.96
CA VAL A 302 11.85 -20.94 38.08
C VAL A 302 12.42 -21.64 39.32
N ILE A 303 11.56 -22.18 40.17
CA ILE A 303 11.93 -22.75 41.46
C ILE A 303 11.27 -24.12 41.63
N ILE A 304 12.07 -25.14 41.95
CA ILE A 304 11.56 -26.41 42.46
C ILE A 304 11.44 -26.25 43.97
N CYS A 305 10.21 -26.20 44.48
CA CYS A 305 9.92 -26.02 45.89
C CYS A 305 9.91 -27.36 46.62
N ASP A 306 10.89 -27.57 47.48
CA ASP A 306 11.09 -28.77 48.31
C ASP A 306 11.69 -28.36 49.66
N THR A 307 11.67 -29.27 50.63
CA THR A 307 12.32 -29.09 51.95
C THR A 307 13.48 -30.07 52.16
N THR A 308 13.58 -31.09 51.29
CA THR A 308 14.50 -32.22 51.43
C THR A 308 15.93 -31.81 51.11
N TRP A 309 16.76 -31.80 52.16
CA TRP A 309 18.21 -31.84 52.02
C TRP A 309 18.74 -32.99 52.87
N GLN A 310 19.65 -33.78 52.29
CA GLN A 310 20.21 -34.95 52.93
C GLN A 310 21.69 -35.10 52.57
N LYS A 311 22.39 -35.95 53.31
CA LYS A 311 23.75 -36.35 52.97
C LYS A 311 23.74 -37.77 52.46
N GLU A 312 24.19 -37.96 51.23
CA GLU A 312 24.47 -39.28 50.69
C GLU A 312 25.92 -39.65 51.01
N PRO A 313 26.16 -40.76 51.73
CA PRO A 313 27.51 -41.29 51.89
C PRO A 313 27.99 -41.82 50.53
N ARG A 314 29.28 -41.68 50.23
CA ARG A 314 29.88 -42.47 49.15
C ARG A 314 30.04 -43.91 49.63
N GLU A 315 29.06 -44.77 49.33
CA GLU A 315 29.05 -46.17 49.82
C GLU A 315 30.27 -46.96 49.31
N CYS A 316 31.30 -47.01 50.16
CA CYS A 316 32.50 -47.80 49.94
C CYS A 316 32.33 -49.19 50.57
N THR A 317 31.40 -50.02 50.08
CA THR A 317 31.23 -51.39 50.56
C THR A 317 31.95 -52.39 49.66
N THR A 318 32.79 -53.24 50.27
CA THR A 318 33.57 -54.26 49.56
C THR A 318 32.70 -55.49 49.26
N GLY A 319 31.87 -55.40 48.21
CA GLY A 319 31.15 -56.53 47.63
C GLY A 319 31.96 -57.31 46.57
N PRO A 320 31.66 -58.59 46.32
CA PRO A 320 32.35 -59.37 45.31
C PRO A 320 31.89 -58.97 43.88
N SER A 321 32.88 -58.62 43.05
CA SER A 321 32.91 -58.51 41.57
C SER A 321 31.59 -58.44 40.74
N PRO A 322 31.43 -57.46 39.81
CA PRO A 322 32.38 -56.41 39.43
C PRO A 322 32.51 -55.38 40.55
N ALA A 323 33.72 -55.12 41.01
CA ALA A 323 33.93 -54.39 42.25
C ALA A 323 33.62 -52.90 42.07
N CYS A 324 32.85 -52.34 43.01
CA CYS A 324 32.76 -50.89 43.20
C CYS A 324 34.16 -50.31 43.41
N PRO A 325 34.41 -49.08 42.93
CA PRO A 325 35.75 -48.51 42.89
C PRO A 325 36.33 -48.25 44.28
N THR A 326 37.65 -48.38 44.39
CA THR A 326 38.38 -47.77 45.50
C THR A 326 38.45 -46.25 45.30
N CYS A 327 37.80 -45.49 46.17
CA CYS A 327 37.78 -44.03 46.09
C CYS A 327 39.17 -43.40 46.26
N ALA A 328 39.45 -42.35 45.48
CA ALA A 328 40.65 -41.53 45.64
C ALA A 328 40.57 -40.66 46.92
N PRO A 329 41.66 -40.51 47.70
CA PRO A 329 41.61 -39.95 49.07
C PRO A 329 41.45 -38.43 49.18
N THR A 330 41.05 -37.72 48.11
CA THR A 330 41.06 -36.24 48.02
C THR A 330 39.68 -35.60 47.87
N VAL A 331 38.60 -36.37 48.05
CA VAL A 331 37.20 -35.92 47.84
C VAL A 331 36.39 -36.11 49.14
N PRO A 332 35.41 -35.26 49.47
CA PRO A 332 34.57 -35.43 50.67
C PRO A 332 33.88 -36.81 50.72
N ALA A 333 33.74 -37.35 51.93
CA ALA A 333 33.15 -38.68 52.18
C ALA A 333 31.61 -38.73 52.06
N GLU A 334 30.97 -37.56 52.07
CA GLU A 334 29.53 -37.36 51.96
C GLU A 334 29.28 -36.27 50.92
N ILE A 335 28.23 -36.42 50.10
CA ILE A 335 27.74 -35.40 49.17
C ILE A 335 26.41 -34.88 49.70
N THR A 336 26.22 -33.56 49.72
CA THR A 336 24.94 -32.94 50.10
C THR A 336 24.01 -32.94 48.89
N VAL A 337 22.88 -33.63 49.03
CA VAL A 337 21.77 -33.67 48.07
C VAL A 337 20.72 -32.70 48.56
N ASP A 338 20.38 -31.70 47.76
CA ASP A 338 19.56 -30.57 48.18
C ASP A 338 18.53 -30.20 47.10
N PHE A 339 17.31 -30.72 47.19
CA PHE A 339 16.29 -30.58 46.15
C PHE A 339 15.73 -29.15 46.02
N ARG A 340 16.27 -28.20 46.79
CA ARG A 340 15.93 -26.77 46.77
C ARG A 340 16.59 -26.06 45.59
N ILE A 341 16.07 -26.33 44.39
CA ILE A 341 16.61 -25.77 43.15
C ILE A 341 15.92 -24.45 42.81
N MET A 342 16.71 -23.43 42.54
CA MET A 342 16.29 -22.14 41.98
C MET A 342 17.06 -21.92 40.69
N ASN A 343 16.40 -21.38 39.67
CA ASN A 343 17.01 -20.99 38.41
C ASN A 343 16.51 -19.63 37.95
N VAL A 344 17.42 -18.76 37.49
CA VAL A 344 17.12 -17.35 37.20
C VAL A 344 17.69 -16.94 35.84
N SER A 345 16.86 -16.55 34.88
CA SER A 345 17.38 -16.13 33.57
C SER A 345 18.11 -14.80 33.66
N TYR A 346 19.14 -14.60 32.84
CA TYR A 346 19.93 -13.35 32.69
C TYR A 346 20.57 -12.72 33.97
N ALA A 347 20.56 -13.39 35.12
CA ALA A 347 21.06 -12.82 36.37
C ALA A 347 22.55 -13.13 36.66
N ARG A 348 23.21 -14.02 35.90
CA ARG A 348 24.55 -14.53 36.24
C ARG A 348 25.63 -13.43 36.42
N PRO A 349 25.78 -12.44 35.52
CA PRO A 349 26.78 -11.38 35.70
C PRO A 349 26.47 -10.43 36.86
N TYR A 350 25.20 -10.36 37.27
CA TYR A 350 24.72 -9.50 38.35
C TYR A 350 24.93 -10.16 39.72
N LEU A 351 24.43 -11.39 39.92
CA LEU A 351 24.64 -12.16 41.16
C LEU A 351 26.14 -12.33 41.48
N LYS A 352 26.95 -12.61 40.45
CA LYS A 352 28.42 -12.74 40.56
C LYS A 352 29.10 -11.46 41.03
N ARG A 353 28.53 -10.29 40.71
CA ARG A 353 29.04 -8.98 41.16
C ARG A 353 28.69 -8.70 42.62
N LEU A 354 27.51 -9.16 43.06
CA LEU A 354 27.04 -9.03 44.43
C LEU A 354 27.70 -10.05 45.39
N GLY A 355 28.34 -11.11 44.86
CA GLY A 355 28.90 -12.19 45.66
C GLY A 355 27.85 -13.20 46.14
N LEU A 356 26.66 -13.18 45.52
CA LEU A 356 25.63 -14.20 45.68
C LEU A 356 25.96 -15.43 44.83
N ASP A 357 25.26 -16.53 45.08
CA ASP A 357 25.37 -17.70 44.19
C ASP A 357 24.87 -17.32 42.79
N TRP A 358 25.77 -17.40 41.83
CA TRP A 358 25.53 -17.07 40.43
C TRP A 358 25.38 -18.32 39.56
N THR A 359 25.56 -19.51 40.13
CA THR A 359 25.49 -20.77 39.37
C THR A 359 24.04 -21.14 39.02
N VAL A 360 23.08 -20.74 39.87
CA VAL A 360 21.63 -20.83 39.61
C VAL A 360 21.18 -20.08 38.34
N ALA A 361 21.94 -19.06 37.91
CA ALA A 361 21.51 -18.12 36.89
C ALA A 361 22.14 -18.38 35.52
N THR A 362 21.48 -17.92 34.44
CA THR A 362 22.01 -17.96 33.07
C THR A 362 22.57 -16.60 32.62
N ASP A 363 23.25 -16.60 31.46
CA ASP A 363 23.68 -15.39 30.74
C ASP A 363 22.70 -14.98 29.61
N THR A 364 21.59 -15.71 29.45
CA THR A 364 20.56 -15.53 28.40
C THR A 364 19.23 -15.07 28.99
N PRO A 365 18.40 -14.28 28.27
CA PRO A 365 17.10 -13.82 28.77
C PRO A 365 16.05 -14.94 28.83
N GLU A 366 16.11 -15.90 27.92
CA GLU A 366 15.22 -17.06 27.86
C GLU A 366 15.15 -17.81 29.19
N ALA A 367 13.93 -18.10 29.65
CA ALA A 367 13.61 -18.86 30.85
C ALA A 367 13.77 -20.37 30.63
N LYS A 368 14.90 -20.79 30.05
CA LYS A 368 15.20 -22.17 29.66
C LYS A 368 16.42 -22.69 30.43
N PHE A 369 16.18 -23.69 31.29
CA PHE A 369 17.16 -24.16 32.26
C PHE A 369 17.40 -25.66 32.12
N LEU A 370 18.66 -26.09 32.14
CA LEU A 370 19.00 -27.51 32.12
C LEU A 370 19.05 -28.04 33.55
N ILE A 371 18.07 -28.86 33.92
CA ILE A 371 18.00 -29.56 35.20
C ILE A 371 18.77 -30.88 35.05
N THR A 372 19.86 -31.01 35.80
CA THR A 372 20.72 -32.19 35.76
C THR A 372 20.24 -33.26 36.75
N SER A 373 20.15 -34.50 36.29
CA SER A 373 19.83 -35.68 37.08
C SER A 373 21.06 -36.59 37.11
N ALA A 374 21.77 -36.64 38.24
CA ALA A 374 23.01 -37.39 38.41
C ALA A 374 23.24 -37.88 39.86
N GLN A 375 23.74 -39.11 39.99
CA GLN A 375 24.48 -39.58 41.16
C GLN A 375 25.95 -39.17 41.03
N TRP A 376 26.67 -39.06 42.14
CA TRP A 376 28.13 -38.82 42.21
C TRP A 376 28.66 -37.48 41.67
N ASP A 377 27.89 -36.68 40.93
CA ASP A 377 28.26 -35.32 40.53
C ASP A 377 28.22 -34.36 41.74
N PRO A 378 29.35 -33.78 42.19
CA PRO A 378 29.35 -32.84 43.32
C PRO A 378 28.64 -31.52 43.02
N ALA A 379 28.32 -31.21 41.75
CA ALA A 379 27.62 -29.99 41.35
C ALA A 379 26.08 -30.17 41.32
N HIS A 380 25.58 -31.33 40.86
CA HIS A 380 24.14 -31.61 40.74
C HIS A 380 23.78 -33.03 41.22
N PRO A 381 23.94 -33.34 42.53
CA PRO A 381 23.79 -34.68 43.07
C PRO A 381 22.31 -35.04 43.34
N HIS A 382 21.47 -35.10 42.31
CA HIS A 382 20.03 -35.35 42.44
C HIS A 382 19.56 -36.35 41.41
N LEU A 383 18.68 -37.27 41.77
CA LEU A 383 17.93 -38.06 40.79
C LEU A 383 16.51 -37.53 40.62
N PHE A 384 16.21 -37.08 39.41
CA PHE A 384 14.86 -36.76 38.96
C PHE A 384 14.20 -38.01 38.34
N VAL A 385 13.08 -38.42 38.93
CA VAL A 385 12.43 -39.72 38.71
C VAL A 385 11.08 -39.51 38.01
N ALA A 386 10.89 -40.08 36.82
CA ALA A 386 9.58 -40.05 36.16
C ALA A 386 8.53 -40.72 37.04
N GLY A 387 7.36 -40.09 37.19
CA GLY A 387 6.30 -40.53 38.10
C GLY A 387 6.41 -39.98 39.52
N ALA A 388 7.49 -39.26 39.88
CA ALA A 388 7.59 -38.59 41.18
C ALA A 388 6.95 -37.19 41.17
N ARG A 389 6.43 -36.74 42.31
CA ARG A 389 5.78 -35.43 42.48
C ARG A 389 6.80 -34.30 42.63
N TYR A 390 6.73 -33.26 41.79
CA TYR A 390 7.54 -32.04 41.96
C TYR A 390 6.65 -30.81 41.94
N THR A 391 6.88 -29.88 42.89
CA THR A 391 6.20 -28.59 42.96
C THR A 391 7.08 -27.54 42.31
N ILE A 392 6.58 -26.86 41.29
CA ILE A 392 7.32 -25.82 40.57
C ILE A 392 6.58 -24.49 40.67
N LYS A 393 7.33 -23.43 40.99
CA LYS A 393 6.88 -22.03 40.96
C LYS A 393 7.63 -21.27 39.86
N VAL A 394 6.93 -20.39 39.15
CA VAL A 394 7.56 -19.45 38.20
C VAL A 394 7.15 -18.02 38.54
N PHE A 395 8.14 -17.15 38.63
CA PHE A 395 7.97 -15.72 38.79
C PHE A 395 8.39 -14.99 37.51
N TYR A 396 7.52 -14.11 37.02
CA TYR A 396 7.75 -13.24 35.86
C TYR A 396 7.30 -11.83 36.23
N GLY A 397 8.15 -10.81 36.01
CA GLY A 397 7.78 -9.42 36.35
C GLY A 397 7.34 -9.23 37.81
N GLY A 398 8.00 -9.89 38.77
CA GLY A 398 7.61 -9.79 40.19
C GLY A 398 6.30 -10.51 40.57
N VAL A 399 5.68 -11.26 39.67
CA VAL A 399 4.39 -11.94 39.88
C VAL A 399 4.57 -13.45 39.84
N LEU A 400 3.89 -14.17 40.73
CA LEU A 400 3.77 -15.63 40.69
C LEU A 400 2.79 -16.03 39.58
N VAL A 401 3.33 -16.37 38.41
CA VAL A 401 2.57 -16.73 37.19
C VAL A 401 2.38 -18.25 37.03
N TYR A 402 2.98 -19.04 37.92
CA TYR A 402 2.88 -20.49 37.94
C TYR A 402 3.16 -21.03 39.34
N ASN A 403 2.33 -21.96 39.83
CA ASN A 403 2.53 -22.73 41.06
C ASN A 403 1.69 -24.00 40.97
N TYR A 404 2.32 -25.10 40.55
CA TYR A 404 1.65 -26.39 40.35
C TYR A 404 2.55 -27.53 40.83
N THR A 405 1.92 -28.60 41.32
CA THR A 405 2.58 -29.86 41.66
C THR A 405 2.14 -30.93 40.67
N PHE A 406 3.09 -31.51 39.92
CA PHE A 406 2.80 -32.51 38.89
C PHE A 406 3.70 -33.74 39.04
N LEU A 407 3.34 -34.85 38.38
CA LEU A 407 4.22 -36.01 38.23
C LEU A 407 5.20 -35.76 37.08
N LEU A 408 6.50 -35.93 37.31
CA LEU A 408 7.50 -35.81 36.23
C LEU A 408 7.13 -36.81 35.10
N PRO A 409 6.93 -36.36 33.85
CA PRO A 409 6.51 -37.24 32.77
C PRO A 409 7.45 -38.40 32.47
N ARG A 410 6.95 -39.39 31.72
CA ARG A 410 7.81 -40.41 31.11
C ARG A 410 8.49 -39.83 29.86
N PRO A 411 9.83 -39.93 29.71
CA PRO A 411 10.56 -39.29 28.62
C PRO A 411 10.23 -39.87 27.23
N ASP A 412 9.63 -41.06 27.16
CA ASP A 412 9.22 -41.74 25.93
C ASP A 412 7.77 -41.44 25.49
N LYS A 413 7.10 -40.44 26.09
CA LYS A 413 5.69 -40.12 25.83
C LYS A 413 5.45 -38.64 25.59
N ASP A 414 4.69 -38.35 24.54
CA ASP A 414 3.98 -37.09 24.39
C ASP A 414 2.93 -36.98 25.51
N VAL A 415 2.87 -35.82 26.17
CA VAL A 415 1.87 -35.58 27.23
C VAL A 415 1.55 -34.10 27.40
N THR A 416 0.29 -33.82 27.71
CA THR A 416 -0.21 -32.52 28.17
C THR A 416 -0.88 -32.71 29.53
N TYR A 417 -0.49 -31.92 30.52
CA TYR A 417 -1.14 -31.86 31.83
C TYR A 417 -2.05 -30.64 31.82
N ILE A 418 -3.33 -30.85 32.08
CA ILE A 418 -4.38 -29.82 32.12
C ILE A 418 -4.85 -29.67 33.56
N PHE A 419 -4.90 -28.45 34.08
CA PHE A 419 -5.39 -28.20 35.43
C PHE A 419 -6.82 -27.67 35.42
N ASN A 420 -7.64 -28.22 36.31
CA ASN A 420 -9.02 -27.79 36.53
C ASN A 420 -9.11 -26.71 37.63
N GLU A 421 -9.23 -25.45 37.21
CA GLU A 421 -9.29 -24.27 38.07
C GLU A 421 -10.51 -24.26 39.02
N THR A 422 -11.52 -25.11 38.80
CA THR A 422 -12.63 -25.33 39.77
C THR A 422 -12.10 -25.66 41.17
N TYR A 423 -11.00 -26.43 41.25
CA TYR A 423 -10.37 -26.83 42.51
C TYR A 423 -9.71 -25.67 43.28
N ARG A 424 -9.51 -24.50 42.68
CA ARG A 424 -9.04 -23.29 43.38
C ARG A 424 -10.17 -22.31 43.69
N LEU A 425 -11.27 -22.38 42.94
CA LEU A 425 -12.42 -21.48 43.08
C LEU A 425 -13.49 -22.00 44.07
N VAL A 426 -13.55 -23.30 44.35
CA VAL A 426 -14.57 -23.92 45.22
C VAL A 426 -13.96 -24.40 46.55
N PRO A 427 -14.25 -23.76 47.70
CA PRO A 427 -13.70 -24.12 49.02
C PRO A 427 -13.91 -25.58 49.43
N ALA A 428 -15.01 -26.21 49.03
CA ALA A 428 -15.30 -27.60 49.36
C ALA A 428 -14.42 -28.63 48.62
N LEU A 429 -13.87 -28.27 47.45
CA LEU A 429 -12.95 -29.14 46.69
C LEU A 429 -11.50 -28.98 47.17
N ILE A 430 -11.14 -27.77 47.63
CA ILE A 430 -9.82 -27.41 48.18
C ILE A 430 -9.40 -28.32 49.35
N GLU A 431 -10.32 -28.66 50.24
CA GLU A 431 -9.99 -29.40 51.47
C GLU A 431 -9.97 -30.92 51.28
N THR A 432 -10.42 -31.45 50.13
CA THR A 432 -10.62 -32.89 49.91
C THR A 432 -9.74 -33.50 48.82
N ALA A 433 -9.14 -32.70 47.96
CA ALA A 433 -8.40 -33.17 46.79
C ALA A 433 -6.89 -33.16 47.02
N GLU A 434 -6.19 -34.20 46.56
CA GLU A 434 -4.75 -34.06 46.32
C GLU A 434 -4.55 -33.32 44.98
N TRP A 435 -3.45 -32.57 44.83
CA TRP A 435 -3.17 -31.80 43.60
C TRP A 435 -3.25 -32.60 42.29
N ILE A 436 -3.08 -33.93 42.38
CA ILE A 436 -3.18 -34.83 41.23
C ILE A 436 -4.63 -35.05 40.76
N ASP A 437 -5.62 -34.95 41.64
CA ASP A 437 -7.04 -35.14 41.32
C ASP A 437 -7.64 -33.95 40.56
N ALA A 438 -6.91 -32.82 40.56
CA ALA A 438 -7.20 -31.60 39.82
C ALA A 438 -6.47 -31.52 38.46
N ILE A 439 -5.66 -32.54 38.12
CA ILE A 439 -4.87 -32.59 36.89
C ILE A 439 -5.37 -33.74 36.00
N ASP A 440 -5.91 -33.38 34.84
CA ASP A 440 -6.20 -34.33 33.76
C ASP A 440 -4.96 -34.49 32.86
N VAL A 441 -4.62 -35.73 32.52
CA VAL A 441 -3.49 -36.05 31.64
C VAL A 441 -4.02 -36.45 30.28
N VAL A 442 -3.70 -35.65 29.26
CA VAL A 442 -4.22 -35.80 27.89
C VAL A 442 -3.08 -36.00 26.89
N TYR A 443 -3.25 -36.94 25.97
CA TYR A 443 -2.23 -37.35 24.98
C TYR A 443 -2.38 -36.64 23.62
N GLU A 444 -3.58 -36.15 23.31
CA GLU A 444 -3.88 -35.28 22.15
C GLU A 444 -4.67 -34.06 22.66
N TYR A 445 -4.05 -32.88 22.67
CA TYR A 445 -4.69 -31.63 23.09
C TYR A 445 -4.93 -30.74 21.87
N ASP A 446 -6.19 -30.35 21.65
CA ASP A 446 -6.60 -29.41 20.60
C ASP A 446 -7.13 -28.12 21.25
N TYR A 447 -6.42 -27.02 21.01
CA TYR A 447 -6.74 -25.71 21.56
C TYR A 447 -8.07 -25.15 21.05
N GLU A 448 -8.49 -25.47 19.81
CA GLU A 448 -9.74 -24.91 19.26
C GLU A 448 -11.00 -25.63 19.75
N THR A 449 -10.88 -26.89 20.19
CA THR A 449 -12.04 -27.73 20.58
C THR A 449 -12.08 -28.13 22.06
N THR A 450 -10.95 -28.07 22.77
CA THR A 450 -10.84 -28.46 24.20
C THR A 450 -10.79 -27.27 25.14
N TYR A 451 -10.67 -26.03 24.62
CA TYR A 451 -10.51 -24.84 25.45
C TYR A 451 -11.79 -24.51 26.25
N ASP A 452 -11.64 -24.57 27.57
CA ASP A 452 -12.58 -24.07 28.55
C ASP A 452 -11.79 -23.24 29.56
N TRP A 453 -12.29 -22.07 29.98
CA TRP A 453 -11.54 -21.19 30.89
C TRP A 453 -11.30 -21.80 32.28
N LEU A 454 -12.03 -22.88 32.60
CA LEU A 454 -11.84 -23.71 33.79
C LEU A 454 -10.74 -24.77 33.63
N TYR A 455 -10.26 -25.05 32.42
CA TYR A 455 -9.31 -26.13 32.11
C TYR A 455 -8.22 -25.63 31.17
N HIS A 456 -7.00 -25.41 31.69
CA HIS A 456 -5.89 -24.93 30.88
C HIS A 456 -4.64 -25.81 31.01
N PRO A 457 -3.77 -25.88 29.98
CA PRO A 457 -2.50 -26.56 30.08
C PRO A 457 -1.61 -25.93 31.16
N ILE A 458 -0.92 -26.77 31.93
CA ILE A 458 0.12 -26.37 32.88
C ILE A 458 1.50 -26.91 32.49
N LEU A 459 1.54 -27.97 31.69
CA LEU A 459 2.78 -28.57 31.23
C LEU A 459 2.54 -29.31 29.91
N THR A 460 3.40 -29.11 28.93
CA THR A 460 3.55 -30.00 27.78
C THR A 460 4.94 -30.60 27.73
N MET A 461 5.04 -31.82 27.21
CA MET A 461 6.32 -32.46 26.90
C MET A 461 6.13 -33.35 25.68
N LYS A 462 7.09 -33.32 24.76
CA LYS A 462 7.19 -34.28 23.65
C LYS A 462 8.07 -35.46 24.05
N GLY A 463 7.65 -36.66 23.66
CA GLY A 463 8.43 -37.87 23.83
C GLY A 463 9.69 -37.82 22.97
N VAL A 464 10.83 -38.15 23.56
CA VAL A 464 12.13 -38.16 22.89
C VAL A 464 12.70 -39.58 22.87
N SER A 465 13.76 -39.80 22.08
CA SER A 465 14.47 -41.07 22.07
C SER A 465 15.49 -41.17 23.22
N VAL A 466 15.97 -42.39 23.49
CA VAL A 466 17.05 -42.63 24.46
C VAL A 466 18.29 -41.86 24.02
N GLY A 467 18.91 -41.13 24.95
CA GLY A 467 20.06 -40.27 24.69
C GLY A 467 19.72 -38.78 24.51
N GLU A 468 18.47 -38.44 24.20
CA GLU A 468 18.02 -37.05 24.03
C GLU A 468 17.55 -36.44 25.37
N TYR A 469 17.61 -35.11 25.48
CA TYR A 469 17.12 -34.36 26.63
C TYR A 469 15.65 -33.94 26.40
N PRO A 470 14.67 -34.43 27.19
CA PRO A 470 13.30 -33.94 27.10
C PRO A 470 13.22 -32.44 27.42
N VAL A 471 12.23 -31.78 26.83
CA VAL A 471 11.91 -30.38 27.10
C VAL A 471 10.53 -30.31 27.76
N ILE A 472 10.51 -29.88 29.01
CA ILE A 472 9.31 -29.66 29.82
C ILE A 472 8.91 -28.20 29.70
N GLU A 473 7.76 -27.96 29.09
CA GLU A 473 7.24 -26.65 28.69
C GLU A 473 6.16 -26.23 29.69
N LEU A 474 6.52 -25.40 30.67
CA LEU A 474 5.60 -24.89 31.69
C LEU A 474 4.77 -23.76 31.10
N LYS A 475 3.48 -24.00 30.90
CA LYS A 475 2.56 -22.99 30.37
C LYS A 475 2.09 -22.08 31.50
N THR A 476 2.48 -20.82 31.47
CA THR A 476 2.30 -19.87 32.59
C THR A 476 1.12 -18.92 32.37
N TRP A 477 0.68 -18.27 33.45
CA TRP A 477 -0.26 -17.15 33.42
C TRP A 477 0.44 -15.83 33.04
N VAL A 478 1.17 -15.84 31.93
CA VAL A 478 1.65 -14.64 31.24
C VAL A 478 0.89 -14.52 29.93
N ILE A 479 0.04 -13.50 29.84
CA ILE A 479 -0.87 -13.28 28.71
C ILE A 479 -0.21 -12.30 27.72
N PRO A 480 0.01 -12.69 26.45
CA PRO A 480 0.37 -11.75 25.40
C PRO A 480 -0.79 -10.79 25.13
N PHE A 481 -0.62 -9.53 25.53
CA PHE A 481 -1.64 -8.51 25.43
C PHE A 481 -1.39 -7.60 24.23
N ARG A 482 -2.22 -7.72 23.18
CA ARG A 482 -2.12 -6.91 21.97
C ARG A 482 -3.02 -5.68 22.04
N ILE A 483 -2.41 -4.50 22.00
CA ILE A 483 -3.12 -3.21 22.10
C ILE A 483 -3.07 -2.54 20.73
N TRP A 484 -4.22 -2.54 20.04
CA TRP A 484 -4.41 -1.92 18.73
C TRP A 484 -4.86 -0.48 18.87
N THR A 485 -4.16 0.44 18.20
CA THR A 485 -4.38 1.88 18.36
C THR A 485 -5.16 2.45 17.19
N PHE A 486 -6.35 3.00 17.47
CA PHE A 486 -7.29 3.53 16.48
C PHE A 486 -7.46 5.05 16.62
N THR A 487 -7.71 5.72 15.50
CA THR A 487 -8.17 7.11 15.52
C THR A 487 -9.47 7.25 16.29
N LYS A 488 -9.69 8.46 16.79
CA LYS A 488 -10.71 8.76 17.80
C LYS A 488 -12.13 8.29 17.47
N SER A 489 -12.54 8.22 16.19
CA SER A 489 -13.90 7.81 15.80
C SER A 489 -14.28 6.42 16.33
N TYR A 490 -13.29 5.56 16.58
CA TYR A 490 -13.48 4.28 17.24
C TYR A 490 -14.11 4.39 18.64
N ALA A 491 -13.81 5.44 19.42
CA ALA A 491 -14.42 5.60 20.76
C ALA A 491 -15.95 5.81 20.69
N LYS A 492 -16.47 6.40 19.61
CA LYS A 492 -17.92 6.51 19.38
C LYS A 492 -18.54 5.18 18.97
N GLU A 493 -17.87 4.45 18.07
CA GLU A 493 -18.27 3.10 17.68
C GLU A 493 -18.35 2.16 18.89
N TRP A 494 -17.38 2.24 19.80
CA TRP A 494 -17.36 1.50 21.07
C TRP A 494 -18.58 1.80 21.96
N CYS A 495 -19.01 3.06 22.05
CA CYS A 495 -20.24 3.44 22.76
C CYS A 495 -21.54 3.07 22.01
N GLY A 496 -21.48 2.32 20.90
CA GLY A 496 -22.65 1.99 20.08
C GLY A 496 -23.23 3.18 19.32
N LEU A 497 -22.50 4.28 19.21
CA LEU A 497 -22.88 5.47 18.45
C LEU A 497 -22.33 5.35 17.02
N THR A 498 -23.05 5.91 16.04
CA THR A 498 -22.52 6.07 14.68
C THR A 498 -21.26 6.92 14.74
N PRO A 499 -20.09 6.43 14.31
CA PRO A 499 -18.86 7.21 14.30
C PRO A 499 -18.93 8.33 13.27
N ASP A 500 -18.23 9.44 13.52
CA ASP A 500 -18.22 10.61 12.61
C ASP A 500 -17.49 10.29 11.29
N HIS A 501 -16.58 9.31 11.33
CA HIS A 501 -15.79 8.82 10.22
C HIS A 501 -15.48 7.32 10.40
N GLU A 502 -15.09 6.63 9.33
CA GLU A 502 -14.47 5.30 9.44
C GLU A 502 -13.15 5.42 10.22
N PRO A 503 -12.94 4.64 11.30
CA PRO A 503 -11.72 4.73 12.11
C PRO A 503 -10.54 4.07 11.40
N TYR A 504 -9.33 4.60 11.65
CA TYR A 504 -8.09 4.09 11.10
C TYR A 504 -7.17 3.56 12.20
N LEU A 505 -6.39 2.53 11.92
CA LEU A 505 -5.25 2.16 12.75
C LEU A 505 -4.13 3.20 12.63
N VAL A 506 -3.59 3.60 13.78
CA VAL A 506 -2.53 4.60 13.95
C VAL A 506 -1.25 3.85 14.35
N PRO A 507 -0.29 3.67 13.42
CA PRO A 507 0.97 2.98 13.72
C PRO A 507 2.01 3.90 14.36
N GLY A 508 3.09 3.29 14.85
CA GLY A 508 4.27 4.01 15.34
C GLY A 508 4.07 4.69 16.68
N LEU A 509 3.04 4.31 17.44
CA LEU A 509 2.80 4.78 18.79
C LEU A 509 3.58 3.94 19.81
N ARG A 510 3.81 4.54 20.98
CA ARG A 510 4.41 3.92 22.16
C ARG A 510 3.38 3.78 23.26
N ILE A 511 3.36 2.65 23.93
CA ILE A 511 2.46 2.39 25.06
C ILE A 511 3.29 2.11 26.30
N LYS A 512 3.00 2.83 27.38
CA LYS A 512 3.56 2.63 28.71
C LYS A 512 2.47 2.05 29.59
N VAL A 513 2.67 0.85 30.13
CA VAL A 513 1.75 0.18 31.05
C VAL A 513 2.44 0.07 32.39
N ASN A 514 1.85 0.67 33.41
CA ASN A 514 2.36 0.64 34.76
C ASN A 514 1.69 -0.49 35.55
N PHE A 515 2.51 -1.34 36.15
CA PHE A 515 2.13 -2.49 36.97
C PHE A 515 2.45 -2.15 38.41
N THR A 516 1.45 -2.24 39.29
CA THR A 516 1.58 -2.08 40.73
C THR A 516 1.31 -3.40 41.43
N SER A 517 1.60 -3.46 42.73
CA SER A 517 1.28 -4.60 43.57
C SER A 517 1.99 -5.89 43.08
N VAL A 518 3.29 -5.72 42.78
CA VAL A 518 4.24 -6.73 42.26
C VAL A 518 5.47 -6.81 43.17
N LEU A 519 6.16 -7.95 43.20
CA LEU A 519 7.38 -8.11 44.00
C LEU A 519 8.59 -7.45 43.35
N ASP A 520 9.48 -6.90 44.18
CA ASP A 520 10.75 -6.33 43.70
C ASP A 520 11.64 -7.36 42.98
N ASN A 521 12.38 -6.85 41.99
CA ASN A 521 13.19 -7.68 41.12
C ASN A 521 14.38 -8.33 41.87
N GLU A 522 14.91 -7.69 42.92
CA GLU A 522 15.93 -8.30 43.78
C GLU A 522 15.32 -9.42 44.62
N PHE A 523 14.09 -9.23 45.15
CA PHE A 523 13.42 -10.25 45.96
C PHE A 523 13.23 -11.57 45.21
N THR A 524 12.75 -11.49 43.96
CA THR A 524 12.49 -12.66 43.12
C THR A 524 13.74 -13.31 42.53
N ALA A 525 14.83 -12.56 42.30
CA ALA A 525 16.05 -13.07 41.66
C ALA A 525 17.14 -13.57 42.62
N TRP A 526 17.05 -13.30 43.94
CA TRP A 526 18.15 -13.61 44.88
C TRP A 526 18.05 -15.03 45.49
N PRO A 527 19.11 -15.85 45.40
CA PRO A 527 19.14 -17.23 45.95
C PRO A 527 18.82 -17.33 47.45
N THR A 528 19.13 -16.27 48.22
CA THR A 528 18.89 -16.22 49.66
C THR A 528 17.41 -16.27 50.03
N ASN A 529 16.54 -15.89 49.09
CA ASN A 529 15.10 -15.74 49.33
C ASN A 529 14.32 -17.00 48.90
N TYR A 530 15.00 -18.10 48.55
CA TYR A 530 14.37 -19.37 48.16
C TYR A 530 13.24 -19.78 49.13
N GLY A 531 13.51 -19.71 50.43
CA GLY A 531 12.53 -20.09 51.46
C GLY A 531 11.30 -19.18 51.49
N ASP A 532 11.49 -17.87 51.28
CA ASP A 532 10.40 -16.89 51.18
C ASP A 532 9.60 -17.07 49.88
N LEU A 533 10.25 -17.33 48.74
CA LEU A 533 9.59 -17.54 47.45
C LEU A 533 8.83 -18.87 47.39
N CYS A 534 9.26 -19.88 48.13
CA CYS A 534 8.52 -21.13 48.30
C CYS A 534 7.42 -21.06 49.37
N ASP A 535 7.34 -20.03 50.22
CA ASP A 535 6.30 -19.90 51.25
C ASP A 535 4.89 -19.68 50.63
N ASP A 536 4.04 -20.71 50.68
CA ASP A 536 2.64 -20.62 50.25
C ASP A 536 1.78 -19.70 51.13
N ALA A 537 2.24 -19.34 52.33
CA ALA A 537 1.56 -18.34 53.16
C ALA A 537 1.85 -16.89 52.72
N GLU A 538 2.93 -16.65 51.96
CA GLU A 538 3.39 -15.32 51.49
C GLU A 538 3.76 -14.37 52.64
N SER A 539 4.31 -14.91 53.72
CA SER A 539 4.46 -14.25 55.03
C SER A 539 5.30 -12.96 55.00
N THR A 540 6.24 -12.86 54.07
CA THR A 540 7.20 -11.75 53.94
C THR A 540 6.99 -10.90 52.70
N TRP A 541 6.15 -11.34 51.76
CA TRP A 541 6.03 -10.77 50.40
C TRP A 541 5.57 -9.31 50.40
N SER A 542 4.68 -8.93 51.33
CA SER A 542 4.21 -7.56 51.52
C SER A 542 5.30 -6.54 51.90
N SER A 543 6.49 -6.98 52.30
CA SER A 543 7.63 -6.10 52.57
C SER A 543 8.46 -5.78 51.32
N TYR A 544 8.20 -6.46 50.20
CA TYR A 544 8.90 -6.32 48.92
C TYR A 544 7.96 -5.85 47.80
N ASP A 545 6.79 -5.34 48.17
CA ASP A 545 5.79 -4.80 47.25
C ASP A 545 6.29 -3.52 46.57
N THR A 546 6.12 -3.44 45.25
CA THR A 546 6.65 -2.34 44.42
C THR A 546 5.78 -2.12 43.18
N TRP A 547 6.30 -1.33 42.24
CA TRP A 547 5.71 -1.10 40.93
C TRP A 547 6.82 -1.01 39.86
N TYR A 548 6.46 -1.21 38.60
CA TYR A 548 7.29 -0.91 37.45
C TYR A 548 6.46 -0.60 36.20
N THR A 549 7.05 0.13 35.27
CA THR A 549 6.42 0.41 33.97
C THR A 549 7.09 -0.42 32.87
N ILE A 550 6.31 -1.06 31.99
CA ILE A 550 6.77 -1.57 30.70
C ILE A 550 6.48 -0.51 29.64
N GLU A 551 7.43 -0.27 28.74
CA GLU A 551 7.31 0.67 27.62
C GLU A 551 7.61 -0.08 26.32
N GLU A 552 6.61 -0.21 25.45
CA GLU A 552 6.74 -0.82 24.12
C GLU A 552 6.40 0.18 23.02
N THR A 553 7.08 0.10 21.87
CA THR A 553 6.88 1.01 20.73
C THR A 553 6.64 0.22 19.46
N ASP A 554 5.63 0.61 18.67
CA ASP A 554 5.29 0.01 17.37
C ASP A 554 6.31 0.40 16.28
N VAL A 555 7.56 -0.04 16.44
CA VAL A 555 8.67 0.23 15.50
C VAL A 555 8.46 -0.42 14.13
N ASP A 556 7.64 -1.47 14.05
CA ASP A 556 7.30 -2.19 12.82
C ASP A 556 6.11 -1.56 12.06
N LEU A 557 5.51 -0.49 12.60
CA LEU A 557 4.36 0.22 12.04
C LEU A 557 3.15 -0.70 11.74
N LYS A 558 2.87 -1.62 12.67
CA LYS A 558 1.77 -2.59 12.62
C LYS A 558 0.41 -1.99 13.00
N GLY A 559 0.38 -0.89 13.76
CA GLY A 559 -0.84 -0.36 14.37
C GLY A 559 -1.21 -1.01 15.71
N TYR A 560 -0.29 -1.80 16.29
CA TYR A 560 -0.43 -2.38 17.62
C TYR A 560 0.94 -2.68 18.24
N VAL A 561 0.98 -2.81 19.57
CA VAL A 561 2.10 -3.41 20.32
C VAL A 561 1.62 -4.64 21.09
N THR A 562 2.53 -5.56 21.38
CA THR A 562 2.30 -6.69 22.30
C THR A 562 3.04 -6.42 23.59
N ILE A 563 2.35 -6.48 24.72
CA ILE A 563 2.93 -6.40 26.07
C ILE A 563 2.68 -7.72 26.78
N LEU A 564 3.71 -8.34 27.36
CA LEU A 564 3.52 -9.54 28.18
C LEU A 564 2.98 -9.14 29.56
N VAL A 565 1.75 -9.53 29.85
CA VAL A 565 1.07 -9.23 31.11
C VAL A 565 1.18 -10.43 32.05
N PRO A 566 2.01 -10.37 33.11
CA PRO A 566 1.95 -11.34 34.19
C PRO A 566 0.62 -11.24 34.93
N VAL A 567 0.03 -12.37 35.28
CA VAL A 567 -1.20 -12.47 36.08
C VAL A 567 -0.90 -13.28 37.35
N TRP A 568 -1.30 -12.76 38.52
CA TRP A 568 -1.19 -13.49 39.78
C TRP A 568 -2.10 -14.71 39.77
N LEU A 569 -1.51 -15.89 39.92
CA LEU A 569 -2.17 -17.19 39.93
C LEU A 569 -3.26 -17.30 41.02
N PRO A 570 -4.43 -17.94 40.78
CA PRO A 570 -5.42 -18.13 41.85
C PRO A 570 -4.84 -18.91 43.04
N ARG A 571 -5.04 -18.42 44.27
CA ARG A 571 -4.59 -19.13 45.49
C ARG A 571 -5.46 -20.36 45.76
N TYR A 572 -4.86 -21.33 46.44
CA TYR A 572 -5.49 -22.59 46.87
C TYR A 572 -6.57 -22.42 47.94
N LYS A 573 -6.78 -21.22 48.49
CA LYS A 573 -7.91 -20.85 49.34
C LYS A 573 -8.55 -19.61 48.71
N ALA A 574 -9.80 -19.32 49.05
CA ALA A 574 -10.46 -18.03 48.73
C ALA A 574 -9.82 -16.78 49.42
N GLN A 575 -8.55 -16.89 49.81
CA GLN A 575 -7.69 -15.84 50.31
C GLN A 575 -7.04 -15.12 49.14
N LYS A 576 -6.98 -13.79 49.22
CA LYS A 576 -6.20 -12.96 48.30
C LYS A 576 -4.69 -13.19 48.50
N HIS A 577 -3.88 -12.74 47.55
CA HIS A 577 -2.43 -12.57 47.77
C HIS A 577 -2.15 -11.53 48.88
N TYR A 578 -0.89 -11.47 49.31
CA TYR A 578 -0.39 -10.59 50.39
C TYR A 578 -0.84 -9.11 50.32
N ASN A 579 -1.11 -8.59 49.13
CA ASN A 579 -1.52 -7.21 48.82
C ASN A 579 -3.05 -7.06 48.64
N GLY A 580 -3.83 -8.13 48.80
CA GLY A 580 -5.27 -8.09 48.56
C GLY A 580 -5.67 -8.28 47.09
N ILE A 581 -4.73 -8.57 46.19
CA ILE A 581 -5.04 -9.00 44.82
C ILE A 581 -5.84 -10.32 44.86
N SER A 582 -6.98 -10.30 44.18
CA SER A 582 -7.65 -11.49 43.68
C SER A 582 -7.08 -11.79 42.28
N PHE A 583 -7.02 -13.06 41.87
CA PHE A 583 -6.56 -13.52 40.55
C PHE A 583 -6.63 -12.43 39.47
N GLY A 584 -5.47 -12.00 38.97
CA GLY A 584 -5.34 -10.76 38.18
C GLY A 584 -4.08 -9.97 38.50
N ASN A 585 -3.81 -8.93 37.72
CA ASN A 585 -2.74 -7.96 37.95
C ASN A 585 -3.32 -6.55 38.12
N GLU A 586 -2.63 -5.71 38.89
CA GLU A 586 -3.05 -4.33 39.10
C GLU A 586 -2.32 -3.43 38.10
N ILE A 587 -3.01 -3.09 37.01
CA ILE A 587 -2.61 -1.99 36.13
C ILE A 587 -3.26 -0.73 36.70
N ASP A 588 -2.45 0.25 37.11
CA ASP A 588 -2.92 1.53 37.65
C ASP A 588 -2.92 2.65 36.60
N LYS A 589 -2.07 2.54 35.56
CA LYS A 589 -1.89 3.58 34.55
C LYS A 589 -1.53 3.00 33.17
N VAL A 590 -2.18 3.52 32.12
CA VAL A 590 -1.75 3.29 30.72
C VAL A 590 -1.64 4.61 29.97
N GLU A 591 -0.46 4.86 29.40
CA GLU A 591 -0.13 6.04 28.61
C GLU A 591 0.21 5.63 27.17
N VAL A 592 -0.30 6.37 26.20
CA VAL A 592 -0.10 6.16 24.75
C VAL A 592 0.49 7.44 24.18
N TYR A 593 1.69 7.33 23.63
CA TYR A 593 2.45 8.45 23.08
C TYR A 593 2.61 8.32 21.57
N ALA A 594 2.41 9.42 20.86
CA ALA A 594 2.90 9.60 19.52
C ALA A 594 4.38 10.02 19.59
N VAL A 595 5.25 9.29 18.91
CA VAL A 595 6.71 9.36 19.01
C VAL A 595 7.30 9.94 17.73
N GLY A 596 8.12 10.98 17.87
CA GLY A 596 8.84 11.64 16.79
C GLY A 596 9.68 10.67 15.96
N GLY A 597 9.63 10.83 14.64
CA GLY A 597 10.37 10.00 13.70
C GLY A 597 9.85 8.55 13.55
N ILE A 598 8.82 8.15 14.32
CA ILE A 598 8.20 6.82 14.25
C ILE A 598 6.71 6.93 13.92
N THR A 599 5.94 7.72 14.68
CA THR A 599 4.53 8.01 14.34
C THR A 599 4.47 8.86 13.07
N PRO A 600 3.72 8.45 12.03
CA PRO A 600 3.73 9.15 10.74
C PRO A 600 3.46 10.66 10.84
N GLY A 601 4.49 11.44 10.53
CA GLY A 601 4.47 12.91 10.48
C GLY A 601 4.44 13.63 11.84
N ILE A 602 4.93 12.98 12.91
CA ILE A 602 5.39 13.64 14.13
C ILE A 602 6.91 13.90 14.03
N PRO A 603 7.40 15.14 14.20
CA PRO A 603 8.82 15.46 14.10
C PRO A 603 9.68 14.79 15.19
N ASP A 604 10.91 14.41 14.84
CA ASP A 604 11.83 13.57 15.63
C ASP A 604 12.00 13.97 17.11
N ASP A 605 12.02 15.27 17.42
CA ASP A 605 12.27 15.79 18.78
C ASP A 605 11.02 15.79 19.71
N TYR A 606 9.89 15.21 19.28
CA TYR A 606 8.61 15.24 20.02
C TYR A 606 8.17 13.86 20.57
N GLU A 607 7.65 13.84 21.80
CA GLU A 607 6.88 12.72 22.37
C GLU A 607 5.58 13.28 22.96
N ILE A 608 4.43 12.84 22.46
CA ILE A 608 3.13 13.52 22.61
C ILE A 608 2.11 12.55 23.21
N LEU A 609 1.60 12.81 24.41
CA LEU A 609 0.57 11.96 25.05
C LEU A 609 -0.77 12.10 24.31
N VAL A 610 -1.25 11.02 23.68
CA VAL A 610 -2.46 10.99 22.82
C VAL A 610 -3.62 10.17 23.39
N ASN A 611 -3.63 9.91 24.70
CA ASN A 611 -4.79 9.35 25.39
C ASN A 611 -6.02 10.29 25.27
N GLU A 612 -7.13 9.79 24.73
CA GLU A 612 -8.45 10.45 24.73
C GLU A 612 -9.54 9.36 24.75
N TYR A 613 -10.62 9.55 25.51
CA TYR A 613 -11.76 8.64 25.48
C TYR A 613 -13.10 9.39 25.38
N TYR A 614 -14.13 8.69 24.94
CA TYR A 614 -15.50 9.21 24.89
C TYR A 614 -16.30 8.64 26.06
N ASP A 615 -16.77 9.53 26.94
CA ASP A 615 -17.64 9.20 28.06
C ASP A 615 -19.06 8.96 27.50
N CYS A 616 -19.40 7.67 27.32
CA CYS A 616 -20.66 7.24 26.73
C CYS A 616 -21.89 7.75 27.52
N ASP A 617 -21.80 7.78 28.85
CA ASP A 617 -22.90 8.15 29.75
C ASP A 617 -23.19 9.66 29.67
N ASN A 618 -22.15 10.49 29.62
CA ASN A 618 -22.28 11.95 29.57
C ASN A 618 -22.22 12.53 28.14
N ASN A 619 -22.05 11.69 27.11
CA ASN A 619 -21.93 12.08 25.70
C ASN A 619 -20.87 13.17 25.43
N LYS A 620 -19.71 13.06 26.08
CA LYS A 620 -18.62 14.05 26.00
C LYS A 620 -17.28 13.38 25.73
N TRP A 621 -16.38 14.12 25.08
CA TRP A 621 -14.96 13.78 25.05
C TRP A 621 -14.31 14.11 26.39
N VAL A 622 -13.46 13.21 26.89
CA VAL A 622 -12.62 13.45 28.07
C VAL A 622 -11.16 13.43 27.60
N THR A 623 -10.47 14.51 27.93
CA THR A 623 -9.18 14.90 27.34
C THR A 623 -8.16 15.20 28.42
N ILE A 624 -6.89 15.44 28.04
CA ILE A 624 -5.81 15.79 28.97
C ILE A 624 -6.11 17.01 29.86
N LYS A 625 -7.06 17.87 29.48
CA LYS A 625 -7.53 19.01 30.30
C LYS A 625 -8.39 18.63 31.49
N ASP A 626 -9.06 17.48 31.42
CA ASP A 626 -9.91 16.97 32.50
C ASP A 626 -9.06 16.31 33.61
N GLY A 627 -7.77 16.07 33.34
CA GLY A 627 -6.75 15.58 34.25
C GLY A 627 -5.98 14.42 33.62
N ALA A 628 -4.64 14.47 33.65
CA ALA A 628 -3.82 13.39 33.11
C ALA A 628 -4.18 12.03 33.74
N ASP A 629 -4.32 11.99 35.07
CA ASP A 629 -4.69 10.77 35.81
C ASP A 629 -6.05 10.18 35.36
N VAL A 630 -6.97 11.02 34.89
CA VAL A 630 -8.30 10.58 34.40
C VAL A 630 -8.20 9.94 33.01
N ILE A 631 -7.40 10.52 32.11
CA ILE A 631 -7.17 9.96 30.77
C ILE A 631 -6.06 8.91 30.73
N THR A 632 -5.45 8.55 31.85
CA THR A 632 -4.53 7.40 31.94
C THR A 632 -5.06 6.27 32.81
N ASP A 633 -6.24 6.45 33.42
CA ASP A 633 -6.95 5.40 34.17
C ASP A 633 -7.29 4.24 33.21
N PRO A 634 -6.75 3.03 33.45
CA PRO A 634 -6.97 1.88 32.59
C PRO A 634 -8.45 1.53 32.43
N ALA A 635 -9.31 1.84 33.40
CA ALA A 635 -10.75 1.55 33.34
C ALA A 635 -11.49 2.30 32.21
N ASN A 636 -10.91 3.40 31.70
CA ASN A 636 -11.50 4.20 30.61
C ASN A 636 -11.09 3.71 29.21
N TYR A 637 -9.96 2.99 29.10
CA TYR A 637 -9.39 2.49 27.84
C TYR A 637 -9.59 0.98 27.67
N PHE A 638 -9.72 0.29 28.79
CA PHE A 638 -9.97 -1.12 28.85
C PHE A 638 -11.13 -1.35 29.83
N PRO A 639 -12.26 -1.98 29.41
CA PRO A 639 -13.23 -2.48 30.38
C PRO A 639 -12.48 -3.36 31.39
N PRO A 640 -12.84 -3.28 32.68
CA PRO A 640 -11.87 -3.37 33.78
C PRO A 640 -11.00 -4.63 33.72
N TRP A 641 -9.70 -4.42 33.47
CA TRP A 641 -8.65 -5.44 33.67
C TRP A 641 -8.54 -5.91 35.13
N ASN A 642 -9.15 -5.17 36.05
CA ASN A 642 -9.42 -5.65 37.39
C ASN A 642 -10.42 -6.82 37.31
N ILE A 643 -9.89 -8.03 37.17
CA ILE A 643 -10.61 -9.30 37.00
C ILE A 643 -11.67 -9.50 38.09
N SER A 644 -11.50 -8.90 39.29
CA SER A 644 -12.51 -8.90 40.35
C SER A 644 -13.85 -8.20 40.00
N LYS A 645 -13.98 -7.62 38.80
CA LYS A 645 -15.21 -7.00 38.26
C LYS A 645 -15.73 -7.63 36.96
N ILE A 646 -15.07 -8.64 36.39
CA ILE A 646 -15.56 -9.32 35.19
C ILE A 646 -16.68 -10.29 35.59
N ASN A 647 -17.92 -9.93 35.23
CA ASN A 647 -19.14 -10.67 35.58
C ASN A 647 -19.85 -11.27 34.34
N GLU A 648 -19.21 -11.26 33.17
CA GLU A 648 -19.93 -11.41 31.90
C GLU A 648 -20.16 -12.88 31.47
N GLU A 649 -19.34 -13.83 31.91
CA GLU A 649 -19.57 -15.27 31.69
C GLU A 649 -19.54 -16.07 33.01
N CYS A 650 -20.65 -16.06 33.74
CA CYS A 650 -20.80 -16.89 34.94
C CYS A 650 -21.41 -18.26 34.65
N ARG A 651 -20.66 -19.33 34.96
CA ARG A 651 -21.12 -20.72 34.90
C ARG A 651 -21.52 -21.22 36.29
N THR A 652 -22.62 -21.96 36.37
CA THR A 652 -23.03 -22.65 37.59
C THR A 652 -22.47 -24.07 37.61
N VAL A 653 -21.57 -24.37 38.55
CA VAL A 653 -21.05 -25.72 38.81
C VAL A 653 -21.71 -26.27 40.07
N THR A 654 -22.30 -27.45 39.99
CA THR A 654 -22.87 -28.14 41.15
C THR A 654 -21.88 -29.17 41.68
N VAL A 655 -21.53 -29.06 42.96
CA VAL A 655 -20.61 -29.97 43.66
C VAL A 655 -21.36 -30.69 44.78
N LEU A 656 -21.01 -31.96 45.02
CA LEU A 656 -21.53 -32.74 46.14
C LEU A 656 -20.69 -32.49 47.39
N GLU A 657 -21.18 -31.66 48.30
CA GLU A 657 -20.50 -31.37 49.57
C GLU A 657 -20.86 -32.40 50.65
N PRO A 658 -19.88 -32.94 51.39
CA PRO A 658 -20.17 -33.75 52.58
C PRO A 658 -20.76 -32.89 53.71
N TYR A 659 -21.73 -33.44 54.42
CA TYR A 659 -22.23 -32.93 55.70
C TYR A 659 -22.51 -34.10 56.64
N THR A 660 -22.28 -33.91 57.94
CA THR A 660 -22.63 -34.91 58.96
C THR A 660 -24.11 -34.78 59.34
N GLU A 661 -24.81 -35.92 59.37
CA GLU A 661 -26.13 -36.05 59.96
C GLU A 661 -26.10 -37.17 61.01
N GLU A 662 -26.61 -36.91 62.20
CA GLU A 662 -26.70 -37.90 63.27
C GLU A 662 -27.87 -38.86 62.96
N VAL A 663 -27.56 -40.11 62.60
CA VAL A 663 -28.58 -41.15 62.38
C VAL A 663 -28.66 -42.03 63.62
N CYS A 664 -29.82 -42.01 64.27
CA CYS A 664 -30.09 -42.78 65.48
C CYS A 664 -30.87 -44.05 65.19
N GLU A 665 -30.19 -45.19 65.30
CA GLU A 665 -30.78 -46.52 65.41
C GLU A 665 -31.15 -46.81 66.89
N PRO A 666 -31.96 -47.85 67.21
CA PRO A 666 -32.35 -48.17 68.59
C PRO A 666 -31.19 -48.46 69.55
N GLU A 667 -29.99 -48.70 69.01
CA GLU A 667 -28.77 -49.08 69.74
C GLU A 667 -27.80 -47.90 69.94
N GLY A 668 -28.03 -46.76 69.29
CA GLY A 668 -27.21 -45.54 69.41
C GLY A 668 -27.34 -44.58 68.23
N CYS A 669 -26.90 -43.34 68.44
CA CYS A 669 -26.71 -42.36 67.38
C CYS A 669 -25.30 -42.45 66.82
N VAL A 670 -25.19 -42.42 65.50
CA VAL A 670 -23.93 -42.46 64.76
C VAL A 670 -23.91 -41.26 63.81
N GLU A 671 -22.84 -40.46 63.81
CA GLU A 671 -22.65 -39.47 62.76
C GLU A 671 -22.39 -40.19 61.44
N VAL A 672 -23.20 -39.89 60.43
CA VAL A 672 -23.08 -40.45 59.09
C VAL A 672 -22.88 -39.31 58.11
N THR A 673 -21.79 -39.38 57.34
CA THR A 673 -21.51 -38.43 56.27
C THR A 673 -22.49 -38.64 55.13
N LYS A 674 -23.35 -37.67 54.89
CA LYS A 674 -24.21 -37.57 53.69
C LYS A 674 -23.64 -36.51 52.76
N TYR A 675 -24.16 -36.46 51.53
CA TYR A 675 -23.79 -35.47 50.54
C TYR A 675 -24.99 -34.62 50.15
N LYS A 676 -24.79 -33.31 49.97
CA LYS A 676 -25.76 -32.36 49.44
C LYS A 676 -25.22 -31.74 48.16
N GLU A 677 -26.07 -31.53 47.17
CA GLU A 677 -25.70 -30.73 46.01
C GLU A 677 -25.67 -29.24 46.39
N VAL A 678 -24.55 -28.57 46.13
CA VAL A 678 -24.37 -27.13 46.31
C VAL A 678 -23.90 -26.53 44.99
N THR A 679 -24.65 -25.56 44.48
CA THR A 679 -24.35 -24.87 43.23
C THR A 679 -23.53 -23.62 43.50
N TYR A 680 -22.32 -23.60 42.94
CA TYR A 680 -21.42 -22.47 42.92
C TYR A 680 -21.56 -21.73 41.58
N THR A 681 -21.62 -20.39 41.63
CA THR A 681 -21.55 -19.56 40.43
C THR A 681 -20.12 -19.07 40.25
N LEU A 682 -19.42 -19.61 39.26
CA LEU A 682 -18.04 -19.27 38.93
C LEU A 682 -18.06 -18.33 37.73
N CYS A 683 -17.62 -17.08 37.91
CA CYS A 683 -17.54 -16.09 36.84
C CYS A 683 -16.15 -16.13 36.19
N ALA A 684 -16.14 -16.22 34.86
CA ALA A 684 -14.92 -16.29 34.07
C ALA A 684 -14.07 -15.03 34.27
N GLY A 685 -12.76 -15.24 34.43
CA GLY A 685 -11.79 -14.18 34.20
C GLY A 685 -11.59 -13.92 32.69
N PRO A 686 -10.59 -13.11 32.32
CA PRO A 686 -10.14 -13.05 30.92
C PRO A 686 -9.71 -14.43 30.46
N THR A 687 -9.72 -14.65 29.14
CA THR A 687 -9.22 -15.89 28.55
C THR A 687 -7.78 -16.14 29.00
N TRP A 688 -7.47 -17.40 29.36
CA TRP A 688 -6.14 -17.85 29.76
C TRP A 688 -5.07 -17.48 28.73
N CYS A 689 -5.48 -17.32 27.46
CA CYS A 689 -4.61 -16.79 26.43
C CYS A 689 -5.24 -15.76 25.49
N GLY A 690 -4.35 -14.94 24.92
CA GLY A 690 -4.58 -14.11 23.73
C GLY A 690 -5.68 -13.07 23.90
N VAL A 691 -5.32 -11.87 24.38
CA VAL A 691 -6.27 -10.76 24.48
C VAL A 691 -5.85 -9.66 23.52
N ASP A 692 -6.69 -9.40 22.51
CA ASP A 692 -6.61 -8.20 21.69
C ASP A 692 -7.58 -7.13 22.24
N LYS A 693 -7.10 -5.90 22.47
CA LYS A 693 -7.94 -4.73 22.79
C LYS A 693 -7.69 -3.60 21.81
N ARG A 694 -8.65 -2.70 21.71
CA ARG A 694 -8.62 -1.52 20.84
C ARG A 694 -8.65 -0.28 21.71
N VAL A 695 -7.73 0.64 21.47
CA VAL A 695 -7.59 1.91 22.20
C VAL A 695 -7.77 3.06 21.22
N ALA A 696 -8.68 3.96 21.52
CA ALA A 696 -8.82 5.21 20.78
C ALA A 696 -7.74 6.21 21.22
N VAL A 697 -7.19 6.96 20.27
CA VAL A 697 -6.22 8.04 20.51
C VAL A 697 -6.71 9.38 19.96
N ALA A 698 -6.14 10.47 20.48
CA ALA A 698 -6.41 11.88 20.15
C ALA A 698 -5.93 12.30 18.74
N CYS A 699 -6.03 11.40 17.77
CA CYS A 699 -5.59 11.56 16.40
C CYS A 699 -6.81 11.68 15.48
N LEU A 700 -6.92 12.79 14.76
CA LEU A 700 -8.04 13.04 13.83
C LEU A 700 -7.92 12.17 12.57
N GLU A 701 -9.05 11.72 12.03
CA GLU A 701 -9.09 11.02 10.75
C GLU A 701 -8.85 11.95 9.56
N CYS A 702 -9.28 13.21 9.66
CA CYS A 702 -9.11 14.21 8.63
C CYS A 702 -9.26 15.63 9.19
N PHE A 703 -9.00 16.64 8.36
CA PHE A 703 -9.50 18.00 8.57
C PHE A 703 -9.77 18.67 7.21
N ALA A 704 -10.37 19.86 7.20
CA ALA A 704 -10.63 20.61 5.98
C ALA A 704 -10.21 22.09 6.11
N VAL A 705 -9.76 22.67 5.00
CA VAL A 705 -9.42 24.10 4.90
C VAL A 705 -10.33 24.78 3.89
N GLN A 706 -10.92 25.90 4.28
CA GLN A 706 -11.79 26.69 3.41
C GLN A 706 -11.21 28.08 3.18
N VAL A 707 -10.84 28.35 1.93
CA VAL A 707 -10.32 29.66 1.52
C VAL A 707 -11.43 30.50 0.88
N TYR A 708 -11.54 31.73 1.37
CA TYR A 708 -12.42 32.79 0.86
C TYR A 708 -11.59 33.94 0.27
N GLY A 709 -12.24 34.70 -0.61
CA GLY A 709 -11.83 36.02 -1.06
C GLY A 709 -13.06 36.92 -1.14
N TYR A 710 -13.08 37.81 -2.11
CA TYR A 710 -14.22 38.66 -2.41
C TYR A 710 -14.56 38.64 -3.89
N ASP A 711 -15.81 38.91 -4.23
CA ASP A 711 -16.27 39.09 -5.62
C ASP A 711 -16.22 40.56 -6.08
N VAL A 712 -16.74 40.83 -7.29
CA VAL A 712 -16.81 42.19 -7.87
C VAL A 712 -17.71 43.16 -7.09
N CYS A 713 -18.60 42.66 -6.22
CA CYS A 713 -19.45 43.45 -5.34
C CYS A 713 -18.79 43.73 -3.98
N GLY A 714 -17.67 43.05 -3.67
CA GLY A 714 -17.04 43.08 -2.36
C GLY A 714 -17.71 42.15 -1.34
N GLU A 715 -18.49 41.16 -1.78
CA GLU A 715 -19.08 40.13 -0.92
C GLU A 715 -18.09 38.99 -0.68
N LYS A 716 -18.00 38.46 0.56
CA LYS A 716 -17.06 37.37 0.91
C LYS A 716 -17.53 36.07 0.24
N THR A 717 -16.73 35.51 -0.65
CA THR A 717 -17.07 34.32 -1.44
C THR A 717 -15.98 33.26 -1.38
N PRO A 718 -16.30 31.96 -1.47
CA PRO A 718 -15.31 30.89 -1.65
C PRO A 718 -14.48 31.09 -2.91
N VAL A 719 -13.16 30.81 -2.85
CA VAL A 719 -12.26 30.98 -4.01
C VAL A 719 -11.49 29.70 -4.34
N ALA A 720 -11.38 29.41 -5.63
CA ALA A 720 -10.62 28.30 -6.19
C ALA A 720 -9.15 28.65 -6.43
N HIS A 721 -8.36 27.67 -6.89
CA HIS A 721 -6.94 27.77 -7.25
C HIS A 721 -6.04 28.27 -6.10
N GLN A 722 -6.20 27.65 -4.93
CA GLN A 722 -5.43 27.97 -3.71
C GLN A 722 -4.60 26.77 -3.28
N ARG A 723 -3.26 26.90 -3.27
CA ARG A 723 -2.35 25.89 -2.71
C ARG A 723 -2.28 26.07 -1.20
N VAL A 724 -2.55 24.99 -0.47
CA VAL A 724 -2.49 24.92 0.98
C VAL A 724 -1.34 23.99 1.37
N VAL A 725 -0.49 24.45 2.28
CA VAL A 725 0.65 23.70 2.84
C VAL A 725 0.51 23.70 4.36
N VAL A 726 0.54 22.52 4.96
CA VAL A 726 0.45 22.32 6.40
C VAL A 726 1.79 21.83 6.93
N LYS A 727 2.26 22.49 7.98
CA LYS A 727 3.52 22.20 8.65
C LYS A 727 3.29 21.88 10.12
N ALA A 728 3.99 20.89 10.64
CA ALA A 728 4.03 20.55 12.06
C ALA A 728 5.44 20.87 12.57
N ASP A 729 5.57 21.86 13.45
CA ASP A 729 6.85 22.50 13.83
C ASP A 729 7.87 22.69 12.67
N GLY A 730 7.39 23.22 11.55
CA GLY A 730 8.22 23.51 10.37
C GLY A 730 8.41 22.34 9.38
N LEU A 731 8.23 21.08 9.80
CA LEU A 731 8.16 19.92 8.89
C LEU A 731 6.89 20.01 8.04
N VAL A 732 7.00 19.93 6.70
CA VAL A 732 5.81 19.86 5.82
C VAL A 732 5.20 18.46 5.96
N VAL A 733 3.95 18.43 6.41
CA VAL A 733 3.19 17.20 6.70
C VAL A 733 2.12 16.95 5.63
N ALA A 734 1.44 17.98 5.14
CA ALA A 734 0.53 17.84 4.02
C ALA A 734 0.58 19.04 3.07
N GLU A 735 0.34 18.81 1.78
CA GLU A 735 0.04 19.88 0.84
C GLU A 735 -1.00 19.47 -0.20
N GLY A 736 -1.67 20.46 -0.78
CA GLY A 736 -2.63 20.23 -1.86
C GLY A 736 -3.17 21.53 -2.45
N THR A 737 -3.63 21.47 -3.70
CA THR A 737 -4.29 22.60 -4.37
C THR A 737 -5.80 22.42 -4.35
N LYS A 738 -6.50 23.42 -3.79
CA LYS A 738 -7.94 23.60 -3.90
C LYS A 738 -8.27 24.04 -5.33
N GLU A 739 -8.69 23.11 -6.19
CA GLU A 739 -9.06 23.39 -7.59
C GLU A 739 -10.49 23.97 -7.76
N THR A 740 -11.36 23.84 -6.75
CA THR A 740 -12.78 24.26 -6.80
C THR A 740 -13.11 25.24 -5.66
N THR A 741 -14.37 25.65 -5.53
CA THR A 741 -14.86 26.47 -4.41
C THR A 741 -15.04 25.70 -3.09
N GLU A 742 -15.08 24.36 -3.14
CA GLU A 742 -15.30 23.48 -1.98
C GLU A 742 -14.10 23.46 -1.02
N PRO A 743 -14.29 23.11 0.27
CA PRO A 743 -13.17 22.93 1.19
C PRO A 743 -12.20 21.86 0.69
N ILE A 744 -10.89 22.13 0.78
CA ILE A 744 -9.89 21.08 0.56
C ILE A 744 -9.85 20.20 1.80
N LYS A 745 -10.21 18.92 1.65
CA LYS A 745 -10.15 17.91 2.70
C LYS A 745 -8.80 17.21 2.65
N PHE A 746 -8.13 17.11 3.79
CA PHE A 746 -6.89 16.39 3.95
C PHE A 746 -7.16 15.11 4.71
N GLU A 747 -6.96 13.98 4.03
CA GLU A 747 -7.05 12.62 4.59
C GLU A 747 -5.64 12.00 4.58
N PRO A 748 -5.28 11.19 5.60
CA PRO A 748 -4.03 10.46 5.62
C PRO A 748 -4.03 9.39 4.53
N THR A 749 -2.85 9.05 4.03
CA THR A 749 -2.71 7.87 3.16
C THR A 749 -2.96 6.60 3.99
N THR A 750 -3.76 5.66 3.48
CA THR A 750 -4.10 4.42 4.21
C THR A 750 -3.93 3.17 3.36
N GLU A 751 -3.46 2.07 3.97
CA GLU A 751 -3.53 0.72 3.40
C GLU A 751 -4.58 -0.15 4.12
N THR A 752 -4.97 -1.25 3.50
CA THR A 752 -5.94 -2.20 4.06
C THR A 752 -5.23 -3.34 4.78
N VAL A 753 -5.53 -3.57 6.06
CA VAL A 753 -4.93 -4.64 6.88
C VAL A 753 -5.98 -5.54 7.52
N SER A 754 -5.59 -6.78 7.84
CA SER A 754 -6.43 -7.76 8.55
C SER A 754 -6.19 -7.67 10.05
N THR A 755 -7.27 -7.71 10.83
CA THR A 755 -7.27 -7.68 12.31
C THR A 755 -8.16 -8.80 12.86
N PRO A 756 -8.12 -9.12 14.16
CA PRO A 756 -9.04 -10.07 14.80
C PRO A 756 -10.53 -9.74 14.62
N TRP A 757 -10.86 -8.50 14.26
CA TRP A 757 -12.24 -8.03 14.07
C TRP A 757 -12.60 -7.81 12.59
N GLY A 758 -11.76 -8.31 11.68
CA GLY A 758 -11.91 -8.18 10.24
C GLY A 758 -10.99 -7.13 9.64
N THR A 759 -11.38 -6.61 8.47
CA THR A 759 -10.54 -5.76 7.63
C THR A 759 -10.71 -4.28 7.98
N VAL A 760 -9.62 -3.58 8.27
CA VAL A 760 -9.62 -2.14 8.60
C VAL A 760 -8.57 -1.38 7.76
N LYS A 761 -8.64 -0.05 7.77
CA LYS A 761 -7.61 0.82 7.19
C LYS A 761 -6.56 1.18 8.23
N LYS A 762 -5.28 1.16 7.85
CA LYS A 762 -4.13 1.63 8.65
C LYS A 762 -3.47 2.80 7.96
N ILE A 763 -3.14 3.85 8.70
CA ILE A 763 -2.37 5.00 8.18
C ILE A 763 -0.97 4.52 7.75
N VAL A 764 -0.50 4.97 6.58
CA VAL A 764 0.83 4.61 6.03
C VAL A 764 1.46 5.79 5.33
N GLU A 765 2.78 5.72 5.07
CA GLU A 765 3.51 6.80 4.42
C GLU A 765 3.00 7.10 3.00
N GLY A 766 2.85 8.39 2.66
CA GLY A 766 2.29 8.82 1.39
C GLY A 766 2.28 10.34 1.19
N ALA A 767 1.63 10.79 0.11
CA ALA A 767 1.65 12.20 -0.34
C ALA A 767 0.94 13.18 0.61
N THR A 768 0.06 12.67 1.49
CA THR A 768 -0.58 13.41 2.58
C THR A 768 -0.37 12.67 3.90
N LEU A 769 0.34 13.30 4.85
CA LEU A 769 0.65 12.71 6.15
C LEU A 769 0.86 13.76 7.26
N PRO A 770 -0.01 13.76 8.27
CA PRO A 770 0.36 12.95 9.41
C PRO A 770 -0.83 12.25 10.05
N VAL A 771 -0.51 11.50 11.08
CA VAL A 771 -1.39 11.31 12.23
C VAL A 771 -1.66 12.69 12.86
N TRP A 772 -2.88 13.20 12.75
CA TRP A 772 -3.27 14.53 13.25
C TRP A 772 -3.47 14.52 14.78
N ALA A 773 -2.38 14.35 15.53
CA ALA A 773 -2.39 14.41 16.99
C ALA A 773 -2.59 15.85 17.49
N TYR A 774 -3.44 16.04 18.50
CA TYR A 774 -3.57 17.33 19.19
C TYR A 774 -3.44 17.14 20.70
N THR A 775 -2.77 18.09 21.37
CA THR A 775 -2.51 18.03 22.81
C THR A 775 -2.79 19.37 23.45
N LYS A 776 -3.93 19.43 24.14
CA LYS A 776 -4.50 20.66 24.70
C LYS A 776 -3.84 21.11 26.00
N THR A 777 -2.53 20.92 26.10
CA THR A 777 -1.64 21.25 27.22
C THR A 777 -0.94 22.59 27.03
N ALA A 778 -0.41 23.16 28.10
CA ALA A 778 0.34 24.41 28.04
C ALA A 778 1.69 24.18 27.32
N GLY A 779 1.79 24.64 26.07
CA GLY A 779 2.90 24.34 25.15
C GLY A 779 2.57 23.28 24.09
N GLY A 780 1.28 23.02 23.84
CA GLY A 780 0.79 22.00 22.90
C GLY A 780 1.33 22.10 21.46
N PHE A 781 1.20 20.98 20.74
CA PHE A 781 1.74 20.79 19.41
C PHE A 781 1.04 21.66 18.35
N MET A 782 1.78 22.57 17.71
CA MET A 782 1.23 23.59 16.81
C MET A 782 1.42 23.24 15.34
N TYR A 783 0.32 23.28 14.60
CA TYR A 783 0.29 23.18 13.14
C TYR A 783 0.23 24.58 12.53
N THR A 784 1.11 24.85 11.57
CA THR A 784 1.11 26.08 10.78
C THR A 784 0.62 25.78 9.37
N ILE A 785 -0.51 26.38 9.01
CA ILE A 785 -1.13 26.27 7.69
C ILE A 785 -0.84 27.54 6.90
N GLU A 786 -0.22 27.39 5.72
CA GLU A 786 0.05 28.45 4.76
C GLU A 786 -0.83 28.27 3.51
N VAL A 787 -1.47 29.36 3.07
CA VAL A 787 -2.28 29.42 1.85
C VAL A 787 -1.66 30.39 0.86
N ARG A 788 -1.49 29.96 -0.40
CA ARG A 788 -0.93 30.73 -1.51
C ARG A 788 -1.79 30.55 -2.77
N HIS A 789 -1.71 31.49 -3.71
CA HIS A 789 -2.38 31.33 -5.01
C HIS A 789 -1.65 30.31 -5.90
N ASP A 790 -2.40 29.43 -6.55
CA ASP A 790 -1.90 28.53 -7.58
C ASP A 790 -2.00 29.22 -8.96
N ILE A 791 -0.99 30.04 -9.26
CA ILE A 791 -0.94 30.79 -10.52
C ILE A 791 -0.91 29.88 -11.74
N ALA A 792 -0.30 28.69 -11.65
CA ALA A 792 -0.29 27.73 -12.77
C ALA A 792 -1.71 27.24 -13.09
N ALA A 793 -2.51 26.93 -12.06
CA ALA A 793 -3.92 26.58 -12.23
C ALA A 793 -4.76 27.76 -12.78
N MET A 794 -4.56 28.99 -12.27
CA MET A 794 -5.24 30.19 -12.77
C MET A 794 -4.91 30.52 -14.24
N LEU A 795 -3.65 30.33 -14.66
CA LEU A 795 -3.24 30.49 -16.06
C LEU A 795 -3.93 29.45 -16.94
N LYS A 796 -3.96 28.18 -16.50
CA LYS A 796 -4.62 27.07 -17.22
C LYS A 796 -6.11 27.33 -17.42
N GLU A 797 -6.82 27.76 -16.38
CA GLU A 797 -8.25 28.11 -16.43
C GLU A 797 -8.53 29.18 -17.50
N LYS A 798 -7.73 30.25 -17.49
CA LYS A 798 -7.88 31.39 -18.42
C LYS A 798 -7.31 31.14 -19.82
N GLY A 799 -6.91 29.91 -20.16
CA GLY A 799 -6.38 29.54 -21.47
C GLY A 799 -5.01 30.16 -21.79
N LEU A 800 -4.19 30.37 -20.76
CA LEU A 800 -2.84 30.93 -20.82
C LEU A 800 -1.77 29.86 -20.52
N PRO A 801 -0.51 30.05 -20.97
CA PRO A 801 0.56 29.07 -20.76
C PRO A 801 0.98 29.00 -19.28
N THR A 802 0.97 27.80 -18.70
CA THR A 802 1.17 27.59 -17.25
C THR A 802 2.61 27.80 -16.80
N GLU A 803 3.58 27.62 -17.70
CA GLU A 803 5.01 27.88 -17.46
C GLU A 803 5.32 29.36 -17.17
N LEU A 804 4.37 30.26 -17.41
CA LEU A 804 4.51 31.67 -17.04
C LEU A 804 4.29 31.92 -15.53
N ALA A 805 3.85 30.92 -14.75
CA ALA A 805 3.81 31.00 -13.29
C ALA A 805 5.18 31.32 -12.67
N ASP A 806 6.28 30.83 -13.27
CA ASP A 806 7.66 31.13 -12.88
C ASP A 806 8.06 32.62 -13.04
N LYS A 807 7.19 33.44 -13.65
CA LYS A 807 7.36 34.90 -13.78
C LYS A 807 6.64 35.69 -12.69
N PHE A 808 5.95 35.01 -11.76
CA PHE A 808 5.29 35.61 -10.61
C PHE A 808 6.14 35.49 -9.35
N CYS A 809 5.96 36.43 -8.42
CA CYS A 809 6.66 36.48 -7.14
C CYS A 809 5.66 36.23 -6.00
N LEU A 810 5.52 34.96 -5.62
CA LEU A 810 4.49 34.46 -4.68
C LEU A 810 4.86 34.68 -3.20
N GLU A 811 5.32 35.87 -2.85
CA GLU A 811 5.60 36.23 -1.45
C GLU A 811 4.33 36.55 -0.65
N ALA A 812 3.18 36.71 -1.32
CA ALA A 812 1.88 36.91 -0.68
C ALA A 812 1.32 35.55 -0.23
N TYR A 813 1.06 35.42 1.08
CA TYR A 813 0.48 34.22 1.66
C TYR A 813 -0.39 34.57 2.87
N LEU A 814 -1.34 33.71 3.19
CA LEU A 814 -2.07 33.74 4.46
C LEU A 814 -1.50 32.63 5.35
N GLY A 815 -1.20 32.95 6.61
CA GLY A 815 -0.63 31.99 7.58
C GLY A 815 -1.45 31.96 8.87
N LEU A 816 -1.73 30.76 9.37
CA LEU A 816 -2.35 30.55 10.67
C LEU A 816 -1.63 29.40 11.39
N SER A 817 -1.16 29.66 12.62
CA SER A 817 -0.69 28.61 13.53
C SER A 817 -1.78 28.31 14.54
N LEU A 818 -2.20 27.05 14.64
CA LEU A 818 -3.23 26.58 15.56
C LEU A 818 -2.87 25.21 16.17
N GLU A 819 -3.51 24.89 17.28
CA GLU A 819 -3.64 23.52 17.76
C GLU A 819 -4.90 22.91 17.13
N PHE A 820 -4.84 21.67 16.66
CA PHE A 820 -6.06 20.98 16.21
C PHE A 820 -7.02 20.73 17.38
N GLU A 821 -8.29 20.46 17.06
CA GLU A 821 -9.33 20.23 18.04
C GLU A 821 -10.38 19.29 17.43
N ASN A 822 -11.18 18.65 18.28
CA ASN A 822 -12.27 17.77 17.88
C ASN A 822 -13.28 18.38 16.89
N LYS A 823 -13.47 19.70 16.89
CA LYS A 823 -14.34 20.40 15.93
C LYS A 823 -13.75 20.47 14.52
N HIS A 824 -12.43 20.36 14.36
CA HIS A 824 -11.78 20.37 13.05
C HIS A 824 -11.85 19.01 12.34
N ASN A 825 -12.22 17.93 13.05
CA ASN A 825 -12.22 16.57 12.52
C ASN A 825 -13.09 16.47 11.26
N CYS A 826 -12.48 15.98 10.18
CA CYS A 826 -13.03 15.78 8.85
C CYS A 826 -13.82 16.97 8.28
N GLY A 827 -13.56 18.19 8.76
CA GLY A 827 -14.21 19.42 8.30
C GLY A 827 -15.56 19.72 8.95
N ALA A 828 -15.85 19.19 10.14
CA ALA A 828 -17.06 19.58 10.90
C ALA A 828 -17.11 21.10 11.17
N GLU A 829 -15.96 21.72 11.44
CA GLU A 829 -15.71 23.16 11.34
C GLU A 829 -14.41 23.36 10.49
N PRO A 830 -14.52 23.73 9.20
CA PRO A 830 -13.35 23.93 8.35
C PRO A 830 -12.50 25.13 8.81
N ILE A 831 -11.18 25.01 8.67
CA ILE A 831 -10.26 26.11 9.00
C ILE A 831 -10.37 27.19 7.94
N GLU A 832 -10.88 28.36 8.31
CA GLU A 832 -11.12 29.45 7.37
C GLU A 832 -9.89 30.35 7.15
N PHE A 833 -9.63 30.65 5.88
CA PHE A 833 -8.73 31.72 5.44
C PHE A 833 -9.50 32.73 4.59
N THR A 834 -9.15 34.02 4.65
CA THR A 834 -9.79 35.06 3.82
C THR A 834 -8.73 35.99 3.24
N TRP A 835 -8.61 36.02 1.92
CA TRP A 835 -7.79 37.00 1.20
C TRP A 835 -8.44 38.38 1.24
N LYS A 836 -7.62 39.43 1.22
CA LYS A 836 -8.08 40.81 0.98
C LYS A 836 -8.28 41.01 -0.53
N ALA A 837 -9.03 42.03 -0.93
CA ALA A 837 -9.33 42.27 -2.36
C ALA A 837 -9.17 43.73 -2.80
N ILE A 838 -8.55 43.90 -3.97
CA ILE A 838 -8.53 45.16 -4.71
C ILE A 838 -9.48 45.00 -5.90
N LEU A 839 -10.61 45.71 -5.84
CA LEU A 839 -11.64 45.73 -6.88
C LEU A 839 -11.27 46.78 -7.93
N ILE A 840 -11.05 46.36 -9.17
CA ILE A 840 -10.66 47.25 -10.27
C ILE A 840 -11.91 47.67 -11.05
N ASP A 841 -12.02 48.97 -11.36
CA ASP A 841 -13.03 49.52 -12.28
C ASP A 841 -12.30 50.24 -13.43
N LEU A 842 -12.04 49.52 -14.53
CA LEU A 842 -11.22 49.98 -15.65
C LEU A 842 -12.07 50.53 -16.80
N ARG A 843 -11.82 51.79 -17.17
CA ARG A 843 -12.53 52.51 -18.23
C ARG A 843 -11.58 53.30 -19.11
N ASP A 844 -11.98 53.53 -20.36
CA ASP A 844 -11.32 54.44 -21.28
C ASP A 844 -11.54 55.90 -20.82
N ILE A 845 -10.46 56.65 -20.62
CA ILE A 845 -10.54 58.05 -20.17
C ILE A 845 -11.26 58.98 -21.17
N GLY A 846 -11.19 58.68 -22.48
CA GLY A 846 -11.71 59.50 -23.57
C GLY A 846 -13.23 59.40 -23.76
N ASN A 847 -13.76 58.19 -23.93
CA ASN A 847 -15.21 57.97 -24.14
C ASN A 847 -15.96 57.47 -22.89
N LYS A 848 -15.25 57.25 -21.77
CA LYS A 848 -15.77 56.72 -20.49
C LYS A 848 -16.42 55.33 -20.59
N LYS A 849 -16.11 54.59 -21.66
CA LYS A 849 -16.55 53.20 -21.82
C LYS A 849 -15.69 52.22 -21.05
N GLU A 850 -16.31 51.12 -20.70
CA GLU A 850 -15.73 49.96 -20.05
C GLU A 850 -14.57 49.42 -20.92
N LEU A 851 -13.50 48.91 -20.27
CA LEU A 851 -12.36 48.29 -20.95
C LEU A 851 -12.28 46.81 -20.58
N PRO A 852 -12.99 45.93 -21.32
CA PRO A 852 -12.97 44.49 -21.09
C PRO A 852 -11.69 43.83 -21.61
N SER A 853 -11.46 42.59 -21.17
CA SER A 853 -10.38 41.70 -21.62
C SER A 853 -8.94 42.19 -21.30
N MET A 854 -8.75 43.17 -20.42
CA MET A 854 -7.43 43.72 -20.08
C MET A 854 -6.78 42.95 -18.93
N THR A 855 -5.48 42.65 -19.02
CA THR A 855 -4.76 42.02 -17.91
C THR A 855 -4.41 43.05 -16.86
N VAL A 856 -4.78 42.80 -15.61
CA VAL A 856 -4.39 43.63 -14.46
C VAL A 856 -3.55 42.81 -13.49
N PHE A 857 -2.42 43.37 -13.06
CA PHE A 857 -1.51 42.78 -12.11
C PHE A 857 -1.48 43.58 -10.80
N ALA A 858 -1.29 42.90 -9.67
CA ALA A 858 -0.79 43.51 -8.44
C ALA A 858 0.65 43.06 -8.18
N ILE A 859 1.58 44.01 -8.12
CA ILE A 859 3.00 43.82 -7.80
C ILE A 859 3.21 44.23 -6.35
N ARG A 860 3.73 43.36 -5.49
CA ARG A 860 3.98 43.71 -4.08
C ARG A 860 5.09 44.76 -4.01
N MET A 861 4.92 45.82 -3.21
CA MET A 861 6.00 46.79 -3.02
C MET A 861 7.24 46.12 -2.40
N GLY A 862 8.38 46.27 -3.07
CA GLY A 862 9.64 45.59 -2.72
C GLY A 862 10.03 44.49 -3.70
N THR A 863 9.07 43.94 -4.47
CA THR A 863 9.34 42.99 -5.56
C THR A 863 9.34 43.67 -6.93
N ASN A 864 9.76 42.95 -7.97
CA ASN A 864 9.82 43.42 -9.36
C ASN A 864 8.97 42.58 -10.33
N ALA A 865 8.04 41.77 -9.80
CA ALA A 865 7.23 40.83 -10.55
C ALA A 865 5.83 40.68 -9.91
N PRO A 866 4.78 40.36 -10.69
CA PRO A 866 3.42 40.27 -10.19
C PRO A 866 3.27 39.19 -9.11
N ALA A 867 2.49 39.47 -8.07
CA ALA A 867 2.09 38.49 -7.06
C ALA A 867 0.79 37.78 -7.45
N ILE A 868 -0.13 38.49 -8.10
CA ILE A 868 -1.42 38.00 -8.58
C ILE A 868 -1.85 38.77 -9.83
N PHE A 869 -2.78 38.20 -10.59
CA PHE A 869 -3.39 38.83 -11.76
C PHE A 869 -4.87 38.47 -11.89
N ASP A 870 -5.61 39.29 -12.62
CA ASP A 870 -6.94 38.96 -13.14
C ASP A 870 -7.20 39.69 -14.47
N ILE A 871 -8.25 39.31 -15.19
CA ILE A 871 -8.63 39.85 -16.50
C ILE A 871 -9.94 40.60 -16.37
N THR A 872 -10.05 41.81 -16.90
CA THR A 872 -11.30 42.58 -16.80
C THR A 872 -12.45 41.92 -17.56
N ASN A 873 -13.60 41.83 -16.92
CA ASN A 873 -14.84 41.33 -17.50
C ASN A 873 -15.47 42.35 -18.47
N GLU A 874 -16.64 42.03 -19.02
CA GLU A 874 -17.42 42.86 -19.95
C GLU A 874 -17.66 44.30 -19.44
N ASP A 875 -17.84 44.47 -18.12
CA ASP A 875 -18.07 45.75 -17.43
C ASP A 875 -16.77 46.47 -17.02
N GLY A 876 -15.60 45.98 -17.46
CA GLY A 876 -14.28 46.52 -17.11
C GLY A 876 -13.85 46.21 -15.67
N LYS A 877 -14.44 45.20 -15.01
CA LYS A 877 -14.15 44.83 -13.62
C LYS A 877 -13.18 43.66 -13.50
N ALA A 878 -12.25 43.73 -12.55
CA ALA A 878 -11.37 42.63 -12.18
C ALA A 878 -11.17 42.60 -10.65
N VAL A 879 -10.84 41.45 -10.09
CA VAL A 879 -10.58 41.30 -8.64
C VAL A 879 -9.20 40.73 -8.39
N LEU A 880 -8.37 41.48 -7.67
CA LEU A 880 -7.03 41.05 -7.29
C LEU A 880 -7.05 40.66 -5.81
N LEU A 881 -6.94 39.35 -5.55
CA LEU A 881 -6.85 38.80 -4.19
C LEU A 881 -5.42 38.95 -3.67
N VAL A 882 -5.27 39.49 -2.46
CA VAL A 882 -3.99 39.99 -1.94
C VAL A 882 -3.86 39.82 -0.43
N ASP A 883 -2.63 39.84 0.08
CA ASP A 883 -2.35 39.76 1.52
C ASP A 883 -2.32 41.14 2.19
N ASN A 884 -1.84 41.20 3.44
CA ASN A 884 -1.73 42.43 4.22
C ASN A 884 -0.49 43.28 3.84
N SER A 885 -0.39 43.70 2.57
CA SER A 885 0.74 44.48 2.04
C SER A 885 0.30 45.72 1.23
N THR A 886 1.27 46.53 0.85
CA THR A 886 1.10 47.58 -0.16
C THR A 886 1.46 47.05 -1.55
N TYR A 887 0.63 47.35 -2.56
CA TYR A 887 0.76 46.86 -3.93
C TYR A 887 0.81 48.00 -4.95
N ILE A 888 1.50 47.76 -6.05
CA ILE A 888 1.51 48.59 -7.26
C ILE A 888 0.65 47.86 -8.30
N ILE A 889 -0.43 48.48 -8.73
CA ILE A 889 -1.28 47.93 -9.80
C ILE A 889 -0.69 48.32 -11.17
N GLU A 890 -0.73 47.39 -12.13
CA GLU A 890 -0.37 47.63 -13.52
C GLU A 890 -1.42 47.03 -14.47
N VAL A 891 -1.72 47.74 -15.57
CA VAL A 891 -2.69 47.30 -16.58
C VAL A 891 -1.98 47.10 -17.92
N TYR A 892 -2.25 45.99 -18.59
CA TYR A 892 -1.71 45.63 -19.90
C TYR A 892 -2.82 45.40 -20.92
N TRP A 893 -2.57 45.79 -22.16
CA TRP A 893 -3.49 45.61 -23.28
C TRP A 893 -3.66 44.12 -23.58
N LYS A 894 -4.86 43.60 -23.37
CA LYS A 894 -5.21 42.18 -23.52
C LYS A 894 -4.17 41.28 -22.84
N ASP A 895 -3.75 40.20 -23.50
CA ASP A 895 -2.69 39.28 -23.07
C ASP A 895 -1.28 39.70 -23.51
N SER A 896 -1.05 40.96 -23.93
CA SER A 896 0.25 41.40 -24.48
C SER A 896 1.47 41.12 -23.58
N TRP A 897 1.29 41.09 -22.26
CA TRP A 897 2.33 40.66 -21.32
C TRP A 897 2.71 39.18 -21.50
N PHE A 898 1.73 38.28 -21.56
CA PHE A 898 1.95 36.84 -21.78
C PHE A 898 2.45 36.55 -23.20
N LEU A 899 1.96 37.30 -24.20
CA LEU A 899 2.41 37.21 -25.59
C LEU A 899 3.88 37.63 -25.79
N TYR A 900 4.35 38.59 -24.98
CA TYR A 900 5.76 39.00 -24.98
C TYR A 900 6.66 37.90 -24.41
N TYR A 901 6.33 37.34 -23.25
CA TYR A 901 7.14 36.26 -22.65
C TYR A 901 7.12 34.94 -23.44
N THR A 902 6.09 34.71 -24.26
CA THR A 902 6.04 33.60 -25.24
C THR A 902 6.66 33.94 -26.60
N GLY A 903 7.22 35.15 -26.78
CA GLY A 903 7.90 35.57 -28.01
C GLY A 903 6.99 35.80 -29.22
N LYS A 904 5.66 35.86 -29.02
CA LYS A 904 4.69 36.11 -30.10
C LYS A 904 4.64 37.57 -30.55
N ILE A 905 4.94 38.50 -29.64
CA ILE A 905 5.02 39.95 -29.94
C ILE A 905 6.33 40.55 -29.40
N PRO A 906 6.88 41.60 -30.03
CA PRO A 906 8.21 42.11 -29.70
C PRO A 906 8.29 42.87 -28.36
N ASN A 907 7.17 43.42 -27.87
CA ASN A 907 7.09 44.14 -26.59
C ASN A 907 5.69 43.95 -25.99
N SER A 908 5.59 43.90 -24.66
CA SER A 908 4.29 44.02 -23.97
C SER A 908 3.76 45.44 -24.04
N ILE A 909 2.43 45.61 -24.00
CA ILE A 909 1.77 46.90 -24.21
C ILE A 909 1.08 47.30 -22.89
N ARG A 910 1.78 48.11 -22.10
CA ARG A 910 1.26 48.66 -20.84
C ARG A 910 0.31 49.84 -21.13
N ILE A 911 -0.81 49.89 -20.42
CA ILE A 911 -1.76 51.01 -20.44
C ILE A 911 -1.49 51.91 -19.22
N TYR A 912 -1.50 53.23 -19.42
CA TYR A 912 -1.20 54.23 -18.39
C TYR A 912 -2.44 54.94 -17.87
N ASN A 913 -2.35 55.49 -16.66
CA ASN A 913 -3.43 56.19 -15.95
C ASN A 913 -3.51 57.69 -16.29
N SER A 914 -2.41 58.23 -16.79
CA SER A 914 -2.17 59.65 -17.00
C SER A 914 -0.87 59.81 -17.79
N PHE A 915 -0.52 61.07 -18.04
CA PHE A 915 0.78 61.51 -18.54
C PHE A 915 1.96 61.20 -17.58
N ILE A 916 1.71 60.81 -16.32
CA ILE A 916 2.76 60.39 -15.38
C ILE A 916 2.92 58.86 -15.45
N HIS A 917 4.10 58.39 -15.87
CA HIS A 917 4.42 56.97 -15.92
C HIS A 917 4.60 56.38 -14.50
N GLY A 918 3.55 55.75 -13.98
CA GLY A 918 3.56 55.00 -12.71
C GLY A 918 2.38 54.04 -12.59
N GLY A 919 2.49 53.04 -11.73
CA GLY A 919 1.36 52.18 -11.32
C GLY A 919 0.60 52.78 -10.13
N TRP A 920 -0.60 52.29 -9.86
CA TRP A 920 -1.41 52.76 -8.72
C TRP A 920 -0.94 52.10 -7.43
N VAL A 921 -0.49 52.88 -6.46
CA VAL A 921 -0.11 52.36 -5.13
C VAL A 921 -1.38 52.20 -4.28
N VAL A 922 -1.61 50.99 -3.79
CA VAL A 922 -2.77 50.62 -2.96
C VAL A 922 -2.25 49.96 -1.69
N ASP A 923 -2.56 50.56 -0.53
CA ASP A 923 -2.20 49.96 0.76
C ASP A 923 -3.36 49.15 1.35
N MET A 924 -3.13 47.84 1.52
CA MET A 924 -4.11 46.93 2.11
C MET A 924 -3.92 46.78 3.63
N SER A 925 -2.95 47.46 4.25
CA SER A 925 -2.60 47.29 5.66
C SER A 925 -3.77 47.47 6.65
N THR A 926 -4.73 48.35 6.32
CA THR A 926 -5.85 48.77 7.21
C THR A 926 -7.24 48.46 6.67
N VAL A 927 -7.36 47.90 5.46
CA VAL A 927 -8.64 47.58 4.79
C VAL A 927 -8.68 46.12 4.34
N ASN A 928 -9.88 45.55 4.22
CA ASN A 928 -10.06 44.19 3.69
C ASN A 928 -10.47 44.19 2.21
N VAL A 929 -11.24 45.21 1.79
CA VAL A 929 -11.65 45.43 0.40
C VAL A 929 -11.46 46.92 0.09
N THR A 930 -10.97 47.23 -1.11
CA THR A 930 -10.88 48.61 -1.62
C THR A 930 -11.16 48.63 -3.12
N THR A 931 -11.71 49.74 -3.62
CA THR A 931 -12.02 49.93 -5.05
C THR A 931 -11.06 50.93 -5.67
N VAL A 932 -10.43 50.56 -6.78
CA VAL A 932 -9.55 51.40 -7.58
C VAL A 932 -10.20 51.64 -8.94
N SER A 933 -10.83 52.80 -9.09
CA SER A 933 -11.31 53.26 -10.39
C SER A 933 -10.14 53.77 -11.22
N ILE A 934 -9.96 53.16 -12.39
CA ILE A 934 -8.88 53.44 -13.33
C ILE A 934 -9.47 54.00 -14.62
N GLU A 935 -9.12 55.24 -14.94
CA GLU A 935 -9.31 55.80 -16.28
C GLU A 935 -8.03 55.65 -17.09
N ALA A 936 -8.05 54.75 -18.06
CA ALA A 936 -6.89 54.34 -18.85
C ALA A 936 -6.78 55.15 -20.14
N TYR A 937 -5.56 55.56 -20.50
CA TYR A 937 -5.26 56.27 -21.74
C TYR A 937 -5.19 55.30 -22.93
N VAL A 938 -6.35 55.11 -23.57
CA VAL A 938 -6.47 54.55 -24.93
C VAL A 938 -7.04 55.63 -25.86
N TYR A 939 -6.73 55.52 -27.15
CA TYR A 939 -6.97 56.57 -28.15
C TYR A 939 -8.12 56.24 -29.08
N ILE A 940 -8.90 57.26 -29.43
CA ILE A 940 -9.78 57.22 -30.59
C ILE A 940 -8.92 57.50 -31.83
N LEU A 941 -8.72 56.49 -32.68
CA LEU A 941 -7.93 56.60 -33.92
C LEU A 941 -8.85 56.68 -35.14
N ARG A 942 -8.92 57.84 -35.78
CA ARG A 942 -9.64 58.06 -37.04
C ARG A 942 -8.68 58.11 -38.23
N LEU A 943 -9.01 57.38 -39.29
CA LEU A 943 -8.28 57.35 -40.54
C LEU A 943 -9.14 57.98 -41.64
N ASN A 944 -8.78 59.19 -42.08
CA ASN A 944 -9.45 59.88 -43.18
C ASN A 944 -8.87 59.39 -44.51
N LEU A 945 -9.73 59.08 -45.48
CA LEU A 945 -9.35 58.54 -46.78
C LEU A 945 -9.58 59.58 -47.87
N TYR A 946 -8.50 60.01 -48.51
CA TYR A 946 -8.53 60.94 -49.63
C TYR A 946 -7.99 60.27 -50.90
N LYS A 947 -8.42 60.76 -52.07
CA LYS A 947 -7.77 60.47 -53.36
C LYS A 947 -6.35 61.02 -53.40
N ALA A 948 -5.63 60.75 -54.48
CA ALA A 948 -4.22 61.12 -54.63
C ALA A 948 -3.97 62.65 -54.60
N ASP A 949 -5.00 63.46 -54.81
CA ASP A 949 -4.97 64.91 -54.67
C ASP A 949 -4.89 65.41 -53.20
N GLY A 950 -5.09 64.52 -52.23
CA GLY A 950 -5.12 64.82 -50.80
C GLY A 950 -6.26 65.74 -50.37
N LYS A 951 -7.35 65.83 -51.15
CA LYS A 951 -8.50 66.72 -50.89
C LYS A 951 -9.84 66.08 -51.18
N THR A 952 -9.94 65.29 -52.24
CA THR A 952 -11.20 64.64 -52.63
C THR A 952 -11.45 63.43 -51.74
N PRO A 953 -12.58 63.36 -51.01
CA PRO A 953 -12.89 62.23 -50.14
C PRO A 953 -13.04 60.91 -50.91
N LEU A 954 -12.57 59.79 -50.33
CA LEU A 954 -12.70 58.45 -50.92
C LEU A 954 -13.65 57.57 -50.08
N THR A 955 -14.78 57.17 -50.67
CA THR A 955 -15.73 56.19 -50.11
C THR A 955 -15.67 54.85 -50.87
N GLY A 956 -16.16 53.78 -50.25
CA GLY A 956 -16.10 52.41 -50.78
C GLY A 956 -14.71 51.75 -50.70
N ALA A 957 -13.82 52.28 -49.87
CA ALA A 957 -12.51 51.69 -49.61
C ALA A 957 -12.54 50.79 -48.36
N VAL A 958 -11.76 49.71 -48.41
CA VAL A 958 -11.53 48.77 -47.30
C VAL A 958 -10.19 49.10 -46.67
N VAL A 959 -10.14 49.20 -45.35
CA VAL A 959 -8.92 49.50 -44.59
C VAL A 959 -8.59 48.30 -43.71
N GLU A 960 -7.49 47.62 -44.00
CA GLU A 960 -6.89 46.62 -43.12
C GLU A 960 -5.88 47.30 -42.20
N VAL A 961 -5.98 47.01 -40.90
CA VAL A 961 -5.20 47.63 -39.83
C VAL A 961 -4.54 46.52 -39.01
N THR A 962 -3.21 46.47 -39.01
CA THR A 962 -2.44 45.68 -38.03
C THR A 962 -2.15 46.53 -36.81
N TRP A 963 -2.48 46.02 -35.64
CA TRP A 963 -2.38 46.66 -34.33
C TRP A 963 -0.99 46.42 -33.69
N PRO A 964 -0.63 47.14 -32.61
CA PRO A 964 0.65 46.96 -31.92
C PRO A 964 0.85 45.57 -31.32
N ASP A 965 -0.24 44.89 -30.94
CA ASP A 965 -0.26 43.49 -30.49
C ASP A 965 -0.21 42.47 -31.64
N THR A 966 -0.14 42.93 -32.89
CA THR A 966 -0.23 42.16 -34.15
C THR A 966 -1.63 41.61 -34.50
N ALA A 967 -2.68 41.97 -33.77
CA ALA A 967 -4.06 41.73 -34.21
C ALA A 967 -4.33 42.46 -35.54
N VAL A 968 -5.19 41.90 -36.38
CA VAL A 968 -5.58 42.52 -37.66
C VAL A 968 -7.08 42.76 -37.66
N THR A 969 -7.49 44.00 -37.91
CA THR A 969 -8.90 44.37 -38.12
C THR A 969 -9.11 44.97 -39.51
N LYS A 970 -10.34 44.89 -40.01
CA LYS A 970 -10.77 45.31 -41.34
C LYS A 970 -12.00 46.18 -41.23
N HIS A 971 -11.90 47.38 -41.79
CA HIS A 971 -12.92 48.42 -41.76
C HIS A 971 -13.35 48.78 -43.19
N GLU A 972 -14.55 49.33 -43.35
CA GLU A 972 -15.06 49.71 -44.68
C GLU A 972 -15.67 51.12 -44.65
N ALA A 973 -15.09 52.02 -45.44
CA ALA A 973 -15.48 53.42 -45.57
C ALA A 973 -16.72 53.57 -46.47
N LYS A 974 -17.85 52.95 -46.10
CA LYS A 974 -19.06 52.81 -46.94
C LYS A 974 -19.68 54.15 -47.33
N GLU A 975 -20.22 54.86 -46.35
CA GLU A 975 -20.96 56.12 -46.54
C GLU A 975 -20.11 57.36 -46.22
N LYS A 976 -19.02 57.16 -45.47
CA LYS A 976 -18.12 58.21 -44.98
C LYS A 976 -16.72 57.94 -45.53
N SER A 977 -15.97 58.99 -45.80
CA SER A 977 -14.58 58.91 -46.25
C SER A 977 -13.59 58.73 -45.09
N TYR A 978 -14.01 58.10 -44.00
CA TYR A 978 -13.15 57.82 -42.87
C TYR A 978 -13.58 56.52 -42.20
N VAL A 979 -12.66 55.89 -41.49
CA VAL A 979 -12.94 54.79 -40.56
C VAL A 979 -12.40 55.14 -39.18
N GLU A 980 -13.09 54.68 -38.14
CA GLU A 980 -12.60 54.72 -36.76
C GLU A 980 -12.11 53.32 -36.41
N VAL A 981 -10.85 53.22 -35.97
CA VAL A 981 -10.19 51.94 -35.74
C VAL A 981 -10.68 51.36 -34.42
N LEU A 982 -11.31 50.20 -34.50
CA LEU A 982 -11.82 49.44 -33.36
C LEU A 982 -11.62 47.94 -33.59
N GLU A 983 -11.73 47.16 -32.52
CA GLU A 983 -11.74 45.70 -32.59
C GLU A 983 -13.07 45.20 -32.00
N ASN A 984 -13.75 44.37 -32.78
CA ASN A 984 -14.90 43.54 -32.41
C ASN A 984 -15.05 42.40 -33.44
N LYS A 985 -15.96 41.45 -33.19
CA LYS A 985 -16.22 40.30 -34.06
C LYS A 985 -16.45 40.63 -35.55
N ASP A 986 -17.00 41.80 -35.86
CA ASP A 986 -17.37 42.20 -37.24
C ASP A 986 -16.18 42.82 -38.00
N THR A 987 -15.18 43.31 -37.26
CA THR A 987 -13.96 43.92 -37.79
C THR A 987 -12.73 43.02 -37.67
N ARG A 988 -12.71 42.05 -36.75
CA ARG A 988 -11.58 41.14 -36.49
C ARG A 988 -11.30 40.23 -37.70
N VAL A 989 -10.03 40.16 -38.09
CA VAL A 989 -9.50 39.24 -39.12
C VAL A 989 -8.60 38.18 -38.47
N SER A 990 -7.71 38.59 -37.56
CA SER A 990 -6.86 37.70 -36.78
C SER A 990 -6.48 38.33 -35.44
N VAL A 991 -6.16 37.50 -34.45
CA VAL A 991 -5.66 37.91 -33.13
C VAL A 991 -4.41 37.10 -32.77
N PRO A 992 -3.46 37.67 -32.00
CA PRO A 992 -2.20 37.03 -31.63
C PRO A 992 -2.34 35.98 -30.51
N GLY A 993 -3.43 36.06 -29.76
CA GLY A 993 -3.56 35.51 -28.41
C GLY A 993 -4.98 35.06 -28.08
N THR A 994 -5.20 34.76 -26.81
CA THR A 994 -6.45 34.20 -26.29
C THR A 994 -7.52 35.27 -26.12
N PHE A 995 -7.13 36.49 -25.71
CA PHE A 995 -8.08 37.56 -25.42
C PHE A 995 -8.36 38.46 -26.60
N THR A 996 -9.61 38.91 -26.70
CA THR A 996 -10.11 39.75 -27.78
C THR A 996 -10.98 40.87 -27.24
N LEU A 997 -11.05 41.99 -27.95
CA LEU A 997 -11.88 43.14 -27.58
C LEU A 997 -13.17 43.14 -28.41
N GLU A 998 -14.32 43.37 -27.77
CA GLU A 998 -15.63 43.52 -28.43
C GLU A 998 -16.15 44.96 -28.32
N SER A 999 -15.35 45.92 -28.77
CA SER A 999 -15.67 47.33 -28.58
C SER A 999 -16.69 47.86 -29.60
N ALA A 1000 -17.60 48.70 -29.09
CA ALA A 1000 -18.52 49.51 -29.89
C ALA A 1000 -17.92 50.86 -30.32
N VAL A 1001 -16.70 51.19 -29.86
CA VAL A 1001 -16.04 52.49 -30.02
C VAL A 1001 -14.55 52.31 -30.34
N SER A 1002 -13.89 53.37 -30.81
CA SER A 1002 -12.44 53.34 -31.02
C SER A 1002 -11.71 53.41 -29.68
N GLN A 1003 -11.01 52.32 -29.36
CA GLN A 1003 -10.18 52.12 -28.16
C GLN A 1003 -8.84 51.54 -28.63
N CYS A 1004 -7.86 52.40 -28.94
CA CYS A 1004 -6.56 52.01 -29.47
C CYS A 1004 -5.45 52.21 -28.43
N PRO A 1005 -4.69 51.18 -28.02
CA PRO A 1005 -3.52 51.38 -27.17
C PRO A 1005 -2.45 52.23 -27.87
N ILE A 1006 -1.49 52.73 -27.10
CA ILE A 1006 -0.25 53.26 -27.68
C ILE A 1006 0.51 52.16 -28.43
N GLY A 1007 1.24 52.55 -29.47
CA GLY A 1007 2.09 51.68 -30.27
C GLY A 1007 1.96 51.92 -31.77
N ARG A 1008 2.59 51.02 -32.55
CA ARG A 1008 2.68 51.12 -34.00
C ARG A 1008 1.56 50.37 -34.70
N TYR A 1009 0.87 51.07 -35.60
CA TYR A 1009 -0.16 50.52 -36.49
C TYR A 1009 0.35 50.47 -37.93
N LEU A 1010 0.02 49.41 -38.67
CA LEU A 1010 0.20 49.33 -40.12
C LEU A 1010 -1.17 49.43 -40.80
N ILE A 1011 -1.35 50.46 -41.63
CA ILE A 1011 -2.58 50.73 -42.37
C ILE A 1011 -2.37 50.33 -43.83
N VAL A 1012 -3.26 49.49 -44.36
CA VAL A 1012 -3.32 49.09 -45.77
C VAL A 1012 -4.72 49.39 -46.30
N VAL A 1013 -4.82 50.30 -47.27
CA VAL A 1013 -6.11 50.65 -47.90
C VAL A 1013 -6.23 49.96 -49.24
N LYS A 1014 -7.32 49.21 -49.42
CA LYS A 1014 -7.70 48.54 -50.67
C LYS A 1014 -8.96 49.18 -51.24
N TYR A 1015 -8.91 49.61 -52.50
CA TYR A 1015 -10.07 50.13 -53.22
C TYR A 1015 -10.40 49.19 -54.38
N LYS A 1016 -11.64 48.67 -54.42
CA LYS A 1016 -12.08 47.65 -55.40
C LYS A 1016 -11.14 46.43 -55.50
N GLY A 1017 -10.58 46.01 -54.36
CA GLY A 1017 -9.66 44.87 -54.25
C GLY A 1017 -8.18 45.17 -54.55
N ILE A 1018 -7.83 46.40 -54.95
CA ILE A 1018 -6.46 46.81 -55.29
C ILE A 1018 -5.88 47.66 -54.14
N GLU A 1019 -4.66 47.37 -53.69
CA GLU A 1019 -3.95 48.20 -52.71
C GLU A 1019 -3.68 49.60 -53.30
N VAL A 1020 -4.12 50.64 -52.59
CA VAL A 1020 -4.00 52.05 -53.02
C VAL A 1020 -3.33 52.94 -51.97
N ALA A 1021 -3.14 52.47 -50.73
CA ALA A 1021 -2.28 53.14 -49.76
C ALA A 1021 -1.68 52.14 -48.78
N ARG A 1022 -0.46 52.43 -48.32
CA ARG A 1022 0.23 51.70 -47.26
C ARG A 1022 1.00 52.67 -46.38
N GLN A 1023 0.66 52.74 -45.10
CA GLN A 1023 1.21 53.74 -44.18
C GLN A 1023 1.39 53.16 -42.78
N ILE A 1024 2.49 53.56 -42.12
CA ILE A 1024 2.70 53.29 -40.69
C ILE A 1024 2.16 54.48 -39.91
N VAL A 1025 1.43 54.21 -38.83
CA VAL A 1025 0.86 55.20 -37.91
C VAL A 1025 1.29 54.84 -36.50
N ASP A 1026 2.17 55.64 -35.90
CA ASP A 1026 2.54 55.49 -34.49
C ASP A 1026 1.53 56.27 -33.62
N VAL A 1027 0.88 55.60 -32.66
CA VAL A 1027 0.06 56.21 -31.60
C VAL A 1027 0.94 56.35 -30.37
N GLU A 1028 1.37 57.57 -30.09
CA GLU A 1028 2.28 57.90 -28.99
C GLU A 1028 1.51 58.48 -27.79
N ALA A 1029 2.08 58.41 -26.60
CA ALA A 1029 1.53 59.07 -25.42
C ALA A 1029 1.64 60.60 -25.57
N GLY A 1030 0.50 61.29 -25.70
CA GLY A 1030 0.42 62.74 -25.76
C GLY A 1030 0.71 63.40 -24.40
N LEU A 1031 1.36 64.57 -24.43
CA LEU A 1031 1.73 65.32 -23.22
C LEU A 1031 0.55 66.09 -22.58
N GLU A 1032 -0.40 66.58 -23.38
CA GLU A 1032 -1.66 67.21 -22.95
C GLU A 1032 -2.75 66.99 -24.01
N GLY A 1033 -4.00 66.73 -23.61
CA GLY A 1033 -5.17 66.69 -24.51
C GLY A 1033 -6.14 65.53 -24.31
N TYR A 1034 -7.24 65.58 -25.07
CA TYR A 1034 -8.20 64.47 -25.23
C TYR A 1034 -7.56 63.36 -26.10
N PRO A 1035 -7.67 62.06 -25.75
CA PRO A 1035 -6.93 61.00 -26.44
C PRO A 1035 -7.57 60.65 -27.79
N TYR A 1036 -7.33 61.51 -28.77
CA TYR A 1036 -7.86 61.41 -30.13
C TYR A 1036 -6.74 61.67 -31.13
N LYS A 1037 -6.63 60.80 -32.14
CA LYS A 1037 -5.66 60.94 -33.22
C LYS A 1037 -6.36 60.75 -34.56
N GLU A 1038 -6.22 61.75 -35.42
CA GLU A 1038 -6.77 61.76 -36.78
C GLU A 1038 -5.61 61.75 -37.78
N VAL A 1039 -5.69 60.88 -38.79
CA VAL A 1039 -4.62 60.67 -39.77
C VAL A 1039 -5.20 60.65 -41.17
N ASP A 1040 -4.70 61.55 -42.02
CA ASP A 1040 -5.06 61.61 -43.43
C ASP A 1040 -4.23 60.61 -44.25
N ILE A 1041 -4.91 59.62 -44.82
CA ILE A 1041 -4.35 58.62 -45.72
C ILE A 1041 -4.64 59.05 -47.16
N ARG A 1042 -3.57 59.23 -47.95
CA ARG A 1042 -3.68 59.53 -49.39
C ARG A 1042 -3.65 58.22 -50.19
N CYS A 1043 -4.74 57.94 -50.88
CA CYS A 1043 -4.91 56.75 -51.70
C CYS A 1043 -4.62 57.05 -53.17
N GLU A 1044 -3.87 56.18 -53.84
CA GLU A 1044 -3.56 56.20 -55.27
C GLU A 1044 -4.78 55.88 -56.16
N VAL A 1045 -5.86 56.63 -55.96
CA VAL A 1045 -7.08 56.63 -56.77
C VAL A 1045 -7.16 57.97 -57.48
N TYR A 1046 -7.32 57.93 -58.80
CA TYR A 1046 -7.23 59.10 -59.68
C TYR A 1046 -8.52 59.30 -60.48
N ASP A 1047 -8.85 60.57 -60.72
CA ASP A 1047 -9.81 61.00 -61.75
C ASP A 1047 -9.00 61.76 -62.81
N PHE A 1048 -9.14 61.41 -64.09
CA PHE A 1048 -8.40 62.08 -65.17
C PHE A 1048 -9.14 62.04 -66.51
N THR A 1049 -8.85 63.00 -67.37
CA THR A 1049 -9.46 63.14 -68.68
C THR A 1049 -8.53 62.60 -69.76
N ILE A 1050 -8.97 61.52 -70.42
CA ILE A 1050 -8.28 60.90 -71.54
C ILE A 1050 -8.63 61.68 -72.81
N THR A 1051 -7.63 62.06 -73.61
CA THR A 1051 -7.85 62.73 -74.90
C THR A 1051 -7.32 61.87 -76.03
N VAL A 1052 -8.17 61.55 -77.01
CA VAL A 1052 -7.82 60.76 -78.20
C VAL A 1052 -7.78 61.65 -79.43
N VAL A 1053 -6.66 61.65 -80.14
CA VAL A 1053 -6.48 62.39 -81.39
C VAL A 1053 -6.17 61.46 -82.57
N THR A 1054 -6.41 61.93 -83.78
CA THR A 1054 -5.94 61.29 -85.03
C THR A 1054 -4.42 61.53 -85.20
N PRO A 1055 -3.75 60.84 -86.14
CA PRO A 1055 -2.33 61.07 -86.44
C PRO A 1055 -1.99 62.51 -86.89
N TRP A 1056 -2.97 63.30 -87.31
CA TRP A 1056 -2.81 64.72 -87.67
C TRP A 1056 -3.11 65.68 -86.52
N GLY A 1057 -3.37 65.18 -85.32
CA GLY A 1057 -3.68 65.97 -84.12
C GLY A 1057 -5.14 66.41 -84.01
N THR A 1058 -6.00 66.04 -84.95
CA THR A 1058 -7.45 66.31 -84.91
C THR A 1058 -8.09 65.53 -83.75
N PRO A 1059 -8.97 66.15 -82.94
CA PRO A 1059 -9.80 65.43 -81.97
C PRO A 1059 -10.60 64.28 -82.60
N LEU A 1060 -10.59 63.10 -81.95
CA LEU A 1060 -11.41 61.95 -82.38
C LEU A 1060 -12.87 62.07 -81.89
N ALA A 1061 -13.45 63.27 -82.06
CA ALA A 1061 -14.73 63.65 -81.48
C ALA A 1061 -15.89 62.76 -81.94
N GLY A 1062 -16.75 62.35 -81.02
CA GLY A 1062 -17.90 61.48 -81.30
C GLY A 1062 -17.56 60.00 -81.53
N ALA A 1063 -16.34 59.55 -81.21
CA ALA A 1063 -16.00 58.12 -81.27
C ALA A 1063 -16.56 57.36 -80.06
N LYS A 1064 -17.16 56.19 -80.30
CA LYS A 1064 -17.54 55.25 -79.24
C LYS A 1064 -16.29 54.53 -78.75
N VAL A 1065 -16.11 54.54 -77.43
CA VAL A 1065 -14.99 53.91 -76.74
C VAL A 1065 -15.49 52.93 -75.68
N ALA A 1066 -14.70 51.89 -75.43
CA ALA A 1066 -14.82 51.00 -74.27
C ALA A 1066 -13.57 51.17 -73.41
N ILE A 1067 -13.74 51.33 -72.11
CA ILE A 1067 -12.65 51.58 -71.16
C ILE A 1067 -12.70 50.52 -70.06
N THR A 1068 -11.67 49.69 -69.97
CA THR A 1068 -11.52 48.73 -68.88
C THR A 1068 -10.80 49.42 -67.71
N ILE A 1069 -11.51 49.59 -66.60
CA ILE A 1069 -10.97 50.17 -65.36
C ILE A 1069 -10.67 49.03 -64.36
N PRO A 1070 -9.45 48.95 -63.80
CA PRO A 1070 -9.09 47.95 -62.79
C PRO A 1070 -10.11 47.89 -61.63
N GLY A 1071 -10.47 46.67 -61.22
CA GLY A 1071 -11.46 46.42 -60.17
C GLY A 1071 -12.91 46.87 -60.48
N THR A 1072 -13.19 47.46 -61.64
CA THR A 1072 -14.52 47.98 -62.00
C THR A 1072 -15.13 47.27 -63.22
N GLY A 1073 -14.29 46.83 -64.17
CA GLY A 1073 -14.74 46.22 -65.42
C GLY A 1073 -14.74 47.18 -66.61
N GLU A 1074 -15.46 46.82 -67.68
CA GLU A 1074 -15.55 47.62 -68.91
C GLU A 1074 -16.72 48.62 -68.84
N VAL A 1075 -16.43 49.88 -69.18
CA VAL A 1075 -17.40 50.98 -69.28
C VAL A 1075 -17.39 51.50 -70.71
N THR A 1076 -18.55 51.62 -71.35
CA THR A 1076 -18.66 52.22 -72.69
C THR A 1076 -19.03 53.71 -72.61
N GLY A 1077 -18.54 54.49 -73.57
CA GLY A 1077 -18.75 55.93 -73.63
C GLY A 1077 -18.53 56.49 -75.03
N THR A 1078 -18.71 57.80 -75.19
CA THR A 1078 -18.45 58.52 -76.44
C THR A 1078 -17.55 59.71 -76.16
N LEU A 1079 -16.52 59.92 -76.99
CA LEU A 1079 -15.61 61.07 -76.87
C LEU A 1079 -16.34 62.38 -77.20
N ASP A 1080 -16.08 63.42 -76.42
CA ASP A 1080 -16.66 64.76 -76.60
C ASP A 1080 -16.11 65.51 -77.84
N GLU A 1081 -16.51 66.77 -78.03
CA GLU A 1081 -16.05 67.62 -79.15
C GLU A 1081 -14.54 67.88 -79.15
N THR A 1082 -13.87 67.71 -78.01
CA THR A 1082 -12.40 67.80 -77.86
C THR A 1082 -11.70 66.47 -78.04
N GLY A 1083 -12.44 65.40 -78.35
CA GLY A 1083 -11.92 64.03 -78.45
C GLY A 1083 -11.64 63.41 -77.09
N SER A 1084 -12.28 63.91 -76.02
CA SER A 1084 -11.94 63.55 -74.65
C SER A 1084 -13.05 62.79 -73.92
N ILE A 1085 -12.67 62.07 -72.86
CA ILE A 1085 -13.57 61.43 -71.91
C ILE A 1085 -12.92 61.38 -70.51
N THR A 1086 -13.67 61.75 -69.48
CA THR A 1086 -13.19 61.69 -68.09
C THR A 1086 -13.47 60.33 -67.47
N VAL A 1087 -12.43 59.69 -66.96
CA VAL A 1087 -12.52 58.49 -66.12
C VAL A 1087 -12.39 58.89 -64.65
N GLN A 1088 -13.19 58.26 -63.79
CA GLN A 1088 -13.25 58.54 -62.36
C GLN A 1088 -12.99 57.28 -61.55
N ASN A 1089 -12.46 57.45 -60.35
CA ASN A 1089 -12.22 56.41 -59.36
C ASN A 1089 -11.35 55.27 -59.91
N VAL A 1090 -10.27 55.62 -60.62
CA VAL A 1090 -9.31 54.68 -61.22
C VAL A 1090 -8.25 54.29 -60.18
N PRO A 1091 -8.21 53.03 -59.69
CA PRO A 1091 -7.14 52.57 -58.80
C PRO A 1091 -5.81 52.48 -59.57
N GLY A 1092 -4.71 52.95 -58.99
CA GLY A 1092 -3.38 52.99 -59.62
C GLY A 1092 -3.22 53.99 -60.78
N GLY A 1093 -4.32 54.53 -61.31
CA GLY A 1093 -4.31 55.56 -62.34
C GLY A 1093 -4.03 55.06 -63.77
N GLU A 1094 -4.23 53.77 -64.04
CA GLU A 1094 -4.11 53.18 -65.38
C GLU A 1094 -5.44 52.55 -65.85
N VAL A 1095 -5.77 52.70 -67.13
CA VAL A 1095 -6.94 52.07 -67.77
C VAL A 1095 -6.60 51.55 -69.16
N THR A 1096 -7.35 50.58 -69.65
CA THR A 1096 -7.26 50.14 -71.06
C THR A 1096 -8.35 50.83 -71.86
N LEU A 1097 -7.99 51.69 -72.81
CA LEU A 1097 -8.90 52.34 -73.74
C LEU A 1097 -9.00 51.54 -75.03
N LYS A 1098 -10.21 51.30 -75.52
CA LYS A 1098 -10.50 50.76 -76.86
C LYS A 1098 -11.41 51.71 -77.64
N VAL A 1099 -10.99 52.19 -78.81
CA VAL A 1099 -11.87 52.86 -79.78
C VAL A 1099 -12.58 51.80 -80.60
N VAL A 1100 -13.91 51.78 -80.49
CA VAL A 1100 -14.78 50.79 -81.11
C VAL A 1100 -15.29 51.28 -82.46
N GLU A 1101 -15.84 52.49 -82.51
CA GLU A 1101 -16.51 53.04 -83.70
C GLU A 1101 -16.28 54.56 -83.79
N TRP A 1102 -16.00 55.07 -84.99
CA TRP A 1102 -15.97 56.52 -85.26
C TRP A 1102 -16.63 56.82 -86.60
N LYS A 1103 -17.44 57.88 -86.67
CA LYS A 1103 -18.24 58.24 -87.86
C LYS A 1103 -19.05 57.06 -88.45
N LYS A 1104 -19.63 56.22 -87.57
CA LYS A 1104 -20.38 54.99 -87.91
C LYS A 1104 -19.56 53.86 -88.56
N VAL A 1105 -18.23 53.91 -88.47
CA VAL A 1105 -17.33 52.88 -88.99
C VAL A 1105 -16.52 52.27 -87.84
N SER A 1106 -16.35 50.96 -87.84
CA SER A 1106 -15.55 50.25 -86.82
C SER A 1106 -14.07 50.62 -86.93
N VAL A 1107 -13.39 50.78 -85.79
CA VAL A 1107 -11.97 51.15 -85.72
C VAL A 1107 -11.12 50.03 -85.10
N ASP A 1108 -11.65 49.36 -84.07
CA ASP A 1108 -10.99 48.27 -83.34
C ASP A 1108 -9.51 48.55 -82.99
N TRP A 1109 -9.27 49.66 -82.28
CA TRP A 1109 -7.94 50.06 -81.80
C TRP A 1109 -7.94 50.13 -80.27
N SER A 1110 -6.89 49.65 -79.60
CA SER A 1110 -6.77 49.74 -78.14
C SER A 1110 -5.37 50.13 -77.68
N THR A 1111 -5.28 50.72 -76.48
CA THR A 1111 -4.03 51.10 -75.81
C THR A 1111 -4.24 51.22 -74.30
N THR A 1112 -3.15 51.16 -73.52
CA THR A 1112 -3.17 51.49 -72.09
C THR A 1112 -2.93 52.98 -71.92
N VAL A 1113 -3.73 53.63 -71.06
CA VAL A 1113 -3.64 55.07 -70.75
C VAL A 1113 -3.33 55.24 -69.27
N ASN A 1114 -2.23 55.93 -68.97
CA ASN A 1114 -1.82 56.28 -67.61
C ASN A 1114 -2.17 57.76 -67.33
N TYR A 1115 -2.62 58.08 -66.12
CA TYR A 1115 -3.01 59.44 -65.70
C TYR A 1115 -1.92 60.51 -65.90
N LYS A 1116 -0.63 60.13 -65.88
CA LYS A 1116 0.51 61.04 -66.14
C LYS A 1116 0.65 61.41 -67.62
N SER A 1117 0.12 60.57 -68.52
CA SER A 1117 0.20 60.71 -69.97
C SER A 1117 -1.16 60.43 -70.63
N PRO A 1118 -2.22 61.22 -70.33
CA PRO A 1118 -3.60 60.86 -70.66
C PRO A 1118 -3.98 61.17 -72.13
N LYS A 1119 -3.08 61.76 -72.92
CA LYS A 1119 -3.28 62.03 -74.35
C LYS A 1119 -2.70 60.91 -75.20
N VAL A 1120 -3.53 60.28 -76.03
CA VAL A 1120 -3.15 59.16 -76.90
C VAL A 1120 -3.59 59.39 -78.35
N THR A 1121 -2.89 58.75 -79.29
CA THR A 1121 -3.14 58.91 -80.74
C THR A 1121 -3.72 57.62 -81.31
N CYS A 1122 -4.93 57.67 -81.85
CA CYS A 1122 -5.57 56.54 -82.51
C CYS A 1122 -4.95 56.33 -83.90
N GLU A 1123 -4.15 55.27 -84.03
CA GLU A 1123 -3.30 55.09 -85.22
C GLU A 1123 -4.06 54.60 -86.46
N LYS A 1124 -5.23 53.97 -86.29
CA LYS A 1124 -6.07 53.38 -87.36
C LYS A 1124 -6.94 54.41 -88.10
N ILE A 1125 -6.52 55.68 -88.15
CA ILE A 1125 -7.23 56.76 -88.85
C ILE A 1125 -6.38 57.25 -90.02
N GLY A 1126 -6.95 57.30 -91.22
CA GLY A 1126 -6.36 57.80 -92.45
C GLY A 1126 -6.96 59.14 -92.93
N LYS A 1127 -6.37 59.75 -93.95
CA LYS A 1127 -6.87 61.00 -94.56
C LYS A 1127 -7.20 60.82 -96.05
N LEU A 1128 -8.44 61.09 -96.43
CA LEU A 1128 -8.92 61.02 -97.81
C LEU A 1128 -9.06 62.43 -98.40
N VAL A 1129 -8.50 62.64 -99.59
CA VAL A 1129 -8.53 63.93 -100.31
C VAL A 1129 -9.19 63.74 -101.67
N VAL A 1130 -10.40 64.25 -101.84
CA VAL A 1130 -11.16 64.17 -103.10
C VAL A 1130 -11.02 65.49 -103.87
N LYS A 1131 -10.43 65.45 -105.07
CA LYS A 1131 -10.19 66.65 -105.89
C LYS A 1131 -11.21 66.71 -107.03
N THR A 1132 -11.96 67.80 -107.12
CA THR A 1132 -13.15 67.96 -107.99
C THR A 1132 -12.95 69.12 -108.97
N THR A 1133 -12.77 68.80 -110.26
CA THR A 1133 -12.37 69.77 -111.30
C THR A 1133 -13.33 69.82 -112.49
N GLY A 1134 -13.34 70.96 -113.19
CA GLY A 1134 -14.16 71.22 -114.36
C GLY A 1134 -13.51 70.81 -115.68
N ALA A 1135 -14.22 71.00 -116.80
CA ALA A 1135 -13.71 70.64 -118.13
C ALA A 1135 -12.42 71.40 -118.52
N ARG A 1136 -12.17 72.56 -117.92
CA ARG A 1136 -10.97 73.40 -118.15
C ARG A 1136 -9.90 73.20 -117.07
N GLY A 1137 -10.06 72.21 -116.19
CA GLY A 1137 -9.24 72.04 -114.99
C GLY A 1137 -9.53 73.06 -113.87
N GLN A 1138 -10.57 73.90 -114.01
CA GLN A 1138 -10.96 74.83 -112.95
C GLN A 1138 -11.52 74.08 -111.74
N PRO A 1139 -11.29 74.53 -110.49
CA PRO A 1139 -11.91 73.91 -109.32
C PRO A 1139 -13.44 74.00 -109.39
N LEU A 1140 -14.13 72.95 -108.93
CA LEU A 1140 -15.58 72.91 -108.80
C LEU A 1140 -16.00 72.62 -107.36
N ASP A 1141 -16.87 73.46 -106.82
CA ASP A 1141 -17.54 73.32 -105.52
C ASP A 1141 -18.61 72.21 -105.59
N ALA A 1142 -18.18 70.98 -105.85
CA ALA A 1142 -19.03 69.82 -106.06
C ALA A 1142 -19.42 69.13 -104.76
N THR A 1143 -20.66 68.68 -104.64
CA THR A 1143 -21.15 67.87 -103.51
C THR A 1143 -20.54 66.46 -103.60
N VAL A 1144 -19.61 66.16 -102.70
CA VAL A 1144 -19.00 64.84 -102.52
C VAL A 1144 -19.73 64.10 -101.40
N THR A 1145 -20.25 62.92 -101.73
CA THR A 1145 -20.96 62.01 -100.82
C THR A 1145 -20.13 60.74 -100.65
N ILE A 1146 -19.72 60.46 -99.42
CA ILE A 1146 -18.98 59.25 -99.03
C ILE A 1146 -19.99 58.32 -98.34
N ALA A 1147 -20.22 57.16 -98.93
CA ALA A 1147 -21.26 56.22 -98.51
C ALA A 1147 -21.13 55.87 -97.03
N GLY A 1148 -22.25 55.97 -96.29
CA GLY A 1148 -22.31 55.70 -94.85
C GLY A 1148 -21.72 56.78 -93.93
N VAL A 1149 -20.89 57.69 -94.44
CA VAL A 1149 -20.11 58.64 -93.61
C VAL A 1149 -20.65 60.07 -93.67
N LEU A 1150 -20.61 60.74 -94.84
CA LEU A 1150 -20.96 62.16 -94.96
C LEU A 1150 -21.32 62.57 -96.39
N SER A 1151 -21.99 63.72 -96.54
CA SER A 1151 -22.13 64.44 -97.81
C SER A 1151 -21.77 65.92 -97.60
N ALA A 1152 -20.82 66.44 -98.37
CA ALA A 1152 -20.26 67.78 -98.20
C ALA A 1152 -19.73 68.37 -99.51
N THR A 1153 -19.73 69.69 -99.63
CA THR A 1153 -19.23 70.40 -100.82
C THR A 1153 -17.72 70.57 -100.80
N ALA A 1154 -17.03 70.10 -101.84
CA ALA A 1154 -15.59 70.25 -102.09
C ALA A 1154 -15.24 71.68 -102.53
N LYS A 1155 -15.38 72.64 -101.62
CA LYS A 1155 -15.12 74.07 -101.86
C LYS A 1155 -13.70 74.30 -102.37
N GLY A 1156 -13.55 75.09 -103.43
CA GLY A 1156 -12.26 75.30 -104.08
C GLY A 1156 -11.75 74.07 -104.84
N GLY A 1157 -12.62 73.10 -105.14
CA GLY A 1157 -12.27 71.90 -105.90
C GLY A 1157 -11.55 70.81 -105.09
N VAL A 1158 -11.59 70.87 -103.76
CA VAL A 1158 -10.98 69.87 -102.87
C VAL A 1158 -11.90 69.62 -101.66
N LEU A 1159 -12.07 68.35 -101.29
CA LEU A 1159 -12.59 67.93 -99.98
C LEU A 1159 -11.54 67.07 -99.29
N GLU A 1160 -11.10 67.49 -98.10
CA GLU A 1160 -10.28 66.67 -97.21
C GLU A 1160 -11.14 66.12 -96.06
N VAL A 1161 -10.98 64.84 -95.74
CA VAL A 1161 -11.67 64.20 -94.62
C VAL A 1161 -10.81 63.11 -93.97
N GLU A 1162 -10.71 63.13 -92.65
CA GLU A 1162 -10.12 62.04 -91.87
C GLU A 1162 -11.18 60.95 -91.60
N LEU A 1163 -10.82 59.70 -91.87
CA LEU A 1163 -11.70 58.53 -91.83
C LEU A 1163 -10.97 57.37 -91.15
N PRO A 1164 -11.66 56.43 -90.48
CA PRO A 1164 -11.06 55.15 -90.10
C PRO A 1164 -10.43 54.43 -91.29
N GLU A 1165 -9.47 53.56 -91.02
CA GLU A 1165 -8.93 52.62 -92.01
C GLU A 1165 -10.05 51.73 -92.56
N GLY A 1166 -10.16 51.65 -93.89
CA GLY A 1166 -11.28 50.98 -94.56
C GLY A 1166 -11.40 51.32 -96.04
N SER A 1167 -12.42 50.78 -96.71
CA SER A 1167 -12.71 51.06 -98.12
C SER A 1167 -14.04 51.80 -98.26
N TYR A 1168 -14.06 52.85 -99.07
CA TYR A 1168 -15.13 53.84 -99.14
C TYR A 1168 -15.56 54.15 -100.58
N ASP A 1169 -16.87 54.20 -100.81
CA ASP A 1169 -17.45 54.65 -102.08
C ASP A 1169 -17.78 56.15 -102.05
N ILE A 1170 -17.29 56.87 -103.04
CA ILE A 1170 -17.24 58.34 -103.14
C ILE A 1170 -18.01 58.76 -104.40
N THR A 1171 -19.07 59.55 -104.23
CA THR A 1171 -19.90 60.09 -105.32
C THR A 1171 -19.82 61.61 -105.36
N VAL A 1172 -19.49 62.20 -106.51
CA VAL A 1172 -19.31 63.65 -106.69
C VAL A 1172 -20.39 64.21 -107.61
N GLU A 1173 -21.03 65.31 -107.23
CA GLU A 1173 -22.14 65.94 -107.95
C GLU A 1173 -22.01 67.47 -108.06
N TYR A 1174 -22.20 68.04 -109.26
CA TYR A 1174 -22.27 69.50 -109.45
C TYR A 1174 -23.24 69.87 -110.57
N GLY A 1175 -24.11 70.86 -110.33
CA GLY A 1175 -25.06 71.35 -111.35
C GLY A 1175 -25.99 70.28 -111.94
N GLY A 1176 -26.28 69.20 -111.20
CA GLY A 1176 -27.10 68.07 -111.66
C GLY A 1176 -26.35 66.93 -112.36
N LYS A 1177 -25.02 66.99 -112.51
CA LYS A 1177 -24.17 65.92 -113.08
C LYS A 1177 -23.47 65.13 -111.96
N LYS A 1178 -23.41 63.78 -112.02
CA LYS A 1178 -22.83 62.91 -110.94
C LYS A 1178 -21.81 61.87 -111.45
N ILE A 1179 -20.82 61.50 -110.63
CA ILE A 1179 -19.80 60.43 -110.87
C ILE A 1179 -19.47 59.68 -109.56
N THR A 1180 -19.25 58.36 -109.58
CA THR A 1180 -18.88 57.54 -108.39
C THR A 1180 -17.55 56.77 -108.58
N LYS A 1181 -16.73 56.64 -107.52
CA LYS A 1181 -15.49 55.84 -107.44
C LYS A 1181 -15.32 55.20 -106.05
N SER A 1182 -14.62 54.07 -105.93
CA SER A 1182 -14.21 53.49 -104.66
C SER A 1182 -12.75 53.81 -104.32
N ALA A 1183 -12.39 53.92 -103.04
CA ALA A 1183 -11.02 54.15 -102.57
C ALA A 1183 -10.75 53.52 -101.19
N THR A 1184 -9.54 52.99 -101.00
CA THR A 1184 -9.08 52.42 -99.72
C THR A 1184 -8.22 53.43 -98.96
N VAL A 1185 -8.56 53.66 -97.69
CA VAL A 1185 -7.89 54.55 -96.74
C VAL A 1185 -7.16 53.70 -95.71
N LYS A 1186 -5.89 54.01 -95.43
CA LYS A 1186 -5.06 53.33 -94.40
C LYS A 1186 -4.75 54.27 -93.24
N GLY A 1187 -4.57 53.70 -92.04
CA GLY A 1187 -4.12 54.44 -90.86
C GLY A 1187 -2.82 55.19 -91.10
N LYS A 1188 -2.70 56.42 -90.57
CA LYS A 1188 -1.57 57.36 -90.71
C LYS A 1188 -1.25 57.85 -92.13
N GLU A 1189 -1.85 57.29 -93.19
CA GLU A 1189 -1.57 57.64 -94.58
C GLU A 1189 -2.60 58.62 -95.17
N LEU A 1190 -2.22 59.27 -96.28
CA LEU A 1190 -3.08 60.17 -97.07
C LEU A 1190 -3.36 59.57 -98.46
N THR A 1191 -4.63 59.45 -98.81
CA THR A 1191 -5.14 58.88 -100.07
C THR A 1191 -5.78 59.97 -100.93
N GLU A 1192 -5.29 60.22 -102.14
CA GLU A 1192 -5.89 61.20 -103.08
C GLU A 1192 -6.78 60.54 -104.15
N VAL A 1193 -7.93 61.16 -104.45
CA VAL A 1193 -8.90 60.69 -105.46
C VAL A 1193 -9.34 61.85 -106.37
N PRO A 1194 -8.81 61.96 -107.60
CA PRO A 1194 -9.24 63.00 -108.55
C PRO A 1194 -10.52 62.59 -109.32
N VAL A 1195 -11.43 63.54 -109.50
CA VAL A 1195 -12.73 63.41 -110.18
C VAL A 1195 -13.01 64.68 -111.01
N GLN A 1196 -13.31 64.53 -112.30
CA GLN A 1196 -13.54 65.66 -113.22
C GLN A 1196 -14.98 65.66 -113.75
N ILE A 1197 -15.64 66.82 -113.76
CA ILE A 1197 -17.04 67.04 -114.18
C ILE A 1197 -17.10 68.12 -115.28
N ASP A 1198 -17.95 67.93 -116.28
CA ASP A 1198 -18.02 68.80 -117.45
C ASP A 1198 -18.85 70.09 -117.22
N VAL A 1199 -18.20 71.19 -116.83
CA VAL A 1199 -18.76 72.56 -116.70
C VAL A 1199 -17.74 73.60 -117.17
N PHE A 1200 -18.18 74.75 -117.71
CA PHE A 1200 -17.30 75.74 -118.37
C PHE A 1200 -17.17 77.12 -117.67
N ILE A 1201 -18.27 77.79 -117.29
CA ILE A 1201 -18.25 79.11 -116.61
C ILE A 1201 -19.55 79.34 -115.81
N GLN A 1202 -19.58 80.27 -114.85
CA GLN A 1202 -20.79 80.62 -114.10
C GLN A 1202 -21.02 82.14 -114.13
N LEU A 1203 -22.23 82.56 -114.55
CA LEU A 1203 -22.68 83.95 -114.51
C LEU A 1203 -23.99 84.04 -113.72
N ALA A 1204 -24.10 85.04 -112.84
CA ALA A 1204 -25.32 85.33 -112.07
C ALA A 1204 -25.95 84.10 -111.37
N GLY A 1205 -25.11 83.16 -110.93
CA GLY A 1205 -25.51 81.92 -110.24
C GLY A 1205 -25.74 80.69 -111.13
N TRP A 1206 -25.89 80.83 -112.45
CA TRP A 1206 -26.19 79.71 -113.35
C TRP A 1206 -24.90 79.07 -113.89
N PRO A 1207 -24.63 77.78 -113.63
CA PRO A 1207 -23.48 77.07 -114.20
C PRO A 1207 -23.74 76.81 -115.68
N MET A 1208 -23.03 77.56 -116.52
CA MET A 1208 -23.18 77.59 -117.97
C MET A 1208 -22.08 76.79 -118.68
N THR A 1209 -22.47 76.22 -119.82
CA THR A 1209 -21.57 75.72 -120.85
C THR A 1209 -21.05 76.88 -121.72
N LEU A 1210 -19.95 76.67 -122.45
CA LEU A 1210 -19.31 77.70 -123.28
C LEU A 1210 -20.27 78.52 -124.19
N PRO A 1211 -21.28 77.92 -124.87
CA PRO A 1211 -22.18 78.66 -125.76
C PRO A 1211 -23.04 79.72 -125.07
N GLU A 1212 -23.44 79.49 -123.80
CA GLU A 1212 -24.48 80.28 -123.13
C GLU A 1212 -23.97 81.64 -122.63
N PHE A 1213 -22.64 81.77 -122.43
CA PHE A 1213 -21.98 82.96 -121.89
C PHE A 1213 -21.96 84.16 -122.85
N PHE A 1214 -21.73 83.94 -124.15
CA PHE A 1214 -21.45 85.02 -125.11
C PHE A 1214 -22.65 85.95 -125.38
N GLY A 1215 -23.88 85.47 -125.19
CA GLY A 1215 -25.09 86.28 -125.43
C GLY A 1215 -25.27 87.46 -124.47
N PHE A 1216 -24.69 87.42 -123.27
CA PHE A 1216 -25.01 88.37 -122.19
C PHE A 1216 -24.27 89.72 -122.31
N ILE A 1217 -23.07 89.74 -122.92
CA ILE A 1217 -22.17 90.92 -122.89
C ILE A 1217 -22.67 92.07 -123.79
N LEU A 1218 -23.33 91.77 -124.91
CA LEU A 1218 -23.76 92.78 -125.89
C LEU A 1218 -24.81 93.78 -125.36
N LEU A 1219 -25.57 93.40 -124.32
CA LEU A 1219 -26.68 94.18 -123.79
C LEU A 1219 -26.23 95.46 -123.04
N ILE A 1220 -25.08 95.40 -122.35
CA ILE A 1220 -24.70 96.41 -121.35
C ILE A 1220 -24.15 97.69 -121.98
N VAL A 1221 -23.45 97.59 -123.11
CA VAL A 1221 -22.73 98.71 -123.76
C VAL A 1221 -23.66 99.85 -124.19
N PHE A 1222 -24.90 99.52 -124.56
CA PHE A 1222 -25.87 100.48 -125.11
C PHE A 1222 -26.33 101.57 -124.11
N ILE A 1223 -26.24 101.31 -122.80
CA ILE A 1223 -26.84 102.17 -121.76
C ILE A 1223 -25.96 103.39 -121.45
N ILE A 1224 -24.64 103.29 -121.58
CA ILE A 1224 -23.68 104.27 -121.04
C ILE A 1224 -23.66 105.58 -121.85
N ILE A 1225 -23.91 105.52 -123.16
CA ILE A 1225 -23.75 106.66 -124.09
C ILE A 1225 -24.75 107.79 -123.80
N ALA A 1226 -25.94 107.49 -123.28
CA ALA A 1226 -27.03 108.45 -123.12
C ALA A 1226 -26.78 109.51 -122.02
N LEU A 1227 -26.00 109.20 -120.99
CA LEU A 1227 -25.86 110.06 -119.79
C LEU A 1227 -24.92 111.26 -119.97
N PHE A 1228 -24.00 111.21 -120.95
CA PHE A 1228 -22.93 112.21 -121.07
C PHE A 1228 -23.42 113.60 -121.53
N LEU A 1229 -24.49 113.64 -122.33
CA LEU A 1229 -25.00 114.88 -122.95
C LEU A 1229 -25.56 115.91 -121.96
N ILE A 1230 -25.98 115.50 -120.76
CA ILE A 1230 -26.76 116.36 -119.84
C ILE A 1230 -25.88 117.30 -118.99
N MET A 1231 -24.62 116.94 -118.72
CA MET A 1231 -23.81 117.66 -117.72
C MET A 1231 -23.11 118.94 -118.23
N HIS A 1232 -22.96 119.15 -119.53
CA HIS A 1232 -22.11 120.22 -120.07
C HIS A 1232 -22.74 121.63 -119.95
N GLU A 1233 -24.05 121.76 -120.14
CA GLU A 1233 -24.79 123.04 -120.16
C GLU A 1233 -24.66 123.86 -118.85
N TYR A 1234 -24.47 123.19 -117.72
CA TYR A 1234 -24.59 123.76 -116.36
C TYR A 1234 -23.40 124.69 -115.96
N SER A 1235 -22.26 124.60 -116.64
CA SER A 1235 -20.97 125.14 -116.14
C SER A 1235 -20.80 126.67 -116.27
N VAL A 1236 -21.23 127.27 -117.39
CA VAL A 1236 -20.75 128.61 -117.81
C VAL A 1236 -21.46 129.78 -117.08
N TRP A 1237 -22.65 129.55 -116.55
CA TRP A 1237 -23.52 130.55 -115.89
C TRP A 1237 -22.87 131.28 -114.68
N ARG A 1238 -21.85 130.68 -114.05
CA ARG A 1238 -21.36 131.06 -112.71
C ARG A 1238 -20.42 132.28 -112.62
N LYS A 1239 -19.76 132.73 -113.71
CA LYS A 1239 -18.59 133.64 -113.61
C LYS A 1239 -18.86 135.15 -113.42
N LYS A 1240 -20.11 135.63 -113.36
CA LYS A 1240 -20.46 137.07 -113.50
C LYS A 1240 -20.45 137.98 -112.23
N ARG A 1241 -20.02 137.54 -111.03
CA ARG A 1241 -20.51 138.15 -109.76
C ARG A 1241 -19.52 138.64 -108.66
N LEU A 1242 -18.19 138.66 -108.84
CA LEU A 1242 -17.27 138.55 -107.67
C LEU A 1242 -16.50 139.79 -107.13
N ALA A 1243 -16.52 140.99 -107.73
CA ALA A 1243 -15.70 142.12 -107.19
C ALA A 1243 -16.26 143.53 -107.45
N LYS A 1244 -16.35 144.38 -106.39
CA LYS A 1244 -16.61 145.84 -106.45
C LYS A 1244 -16.42 146.58 -105.08
N ALA A 1245 -15.40 146.26 -104.26
CA ALA A 1245 -15.29 146.85 -102.92
C ALA A 1245 -13.85 147.02 -102.36
N LEU A 1246 -13.38 148.27 -102.24
CA LEU A 1246 -12.52 148.88 -101.18
C LEU A 1246 -12.17 150.34 -101.58
N VAL A 1247 -12.08 151.28 -100.61
CA VAL A 1247 -12.24 152.75 -100.84
C VAL A 1247 -11.43 153.61 -99.84
N LYS A 1248 -11.15 154.89 -100.21
CA LYS A 1248 -11.13 156.17 -99.40
C LYS A 1248 -9.77 156.92 -99.21
N PRO A 1249 -9.72 158.20 -98.75
CA PRO A 1249 -9.87 159.44 -99.56
C PRO A 1249 -8.71 160.48 -99.42
N SER A 1250 -8.95 161.71 -99.88
CA SER A 1250 -8.03 162.86 -100.00
C SER A 1250 -7.28 163.34 -98.75
N LYS A 1251 -6.00 163.65 -98.95
CA LYS A 1251 -5.53 165.03 -98.90
C LYS A 1251 -4.86 165.37 -100.23
#